data_AF-A0AAD5VG97-F1
#
_entry.id   AF-A0AAD5VG97-F1
#
_cell.length_a   1.000
_cell.length_b   1.000
_cell.length_c   1.000
_cell.angle_alpha   90.00
_cell.angle_beta   90.00
_cell.angle_gamma   90.00
#
_symmetry.space_group_name_H-M   'P 1'
#
loop_
_entity.id
_entity.type
_entity.pdbx_description
1 polymer ?
#
loop_
_entity_poly.entity_id
_entity_poly.type
_entity_poly.pdbx_seq_one_letter_code
_entity_poly.pdbx_strand_id
1 'polypeptide(L)'
;MTKYILVSGGVVSGIGKGVIASSTGLLLKTTGLKVTSIKIDPYMNIDAGTMRPTEHGEVYVLNDGGEVDLDLGNYERYLDVTLSRDNNLTTGKVYREVIEKERKGEYLGKTVQIVPHVTNAIQDWIERVSKIPSDDTDEEPDVCIVELGGTVGDIESAPFIEAMRQFQFRVGHENFALIHVSLVPDMHGEQKTKPTQTTVHSLRGLGLLPDLIACRLLVPQPLNAATKDKISMFCHVGSDQVFGVHDVSSVYHVPLLLQSQGIVEYLKKRLRLDKVNISDAMIAKGKSLEKRWREMTSGQERLFDTVSIALVGKYTDLKDSYMSVIKALEHSAFRVHRKLIIHWVESSDLEPETQVSNPAKYHDAWRAVVGAGGILVPGGFGVRGTEGMMLAIKHAREQKIPFLGICLGFQLAVVEWARNVMNVSDATSAEFNPEVKNPIIVFMPEISRTHMGGTMRLGLRPTVFDSGSENWSKIRKLYGGAGKIWERHRHRYEVNPELVEKLEQSGLPFIGRDEKGERMQVLELKDHPFFLGLQAHPEFCSRPLNPSPPFLGFIAAASDRETFHQQLEFQLANFKPPHPEHAMVNESILRDETVKTKLANGIASDNHVEEREYMSMPKADLSNAQATCADVKMLSVECSEAVRRSRICEKFKSKCSQPVGPLMRYGCKLSFEDRTNTSVSISWGLLMLAEDSDPTLQISMIGVRLNQANPGKALLNGSTGYGTATTPTNVAEHPDRVALKHGRGTGCISPICTSLIKFWVEKLWGILPLTGLFAFLLSFLVDFATPMDPKAFATPALATASVALLLYLFQRSKRSSLPLPPGPKRLPLVGNILNVPLEYQWLTFSKLAKELNTDILHLDMAGNSVIILESQEAVTELFEHRSAIYSSRPMTKVIHQLVGWTWAAFLMPYGDLWKERRRLFGQYFHPSDTSLHRVRETEQLHVFLNNLLDEPHEFISHIRHMIGAITITMAYGIKVERTHDPHVRIAEETIEHLSDAAIPGNFFVEFMPFLEYIPEWFPGGGWKARIRKLQQEMHDFLNKPYNAALEAIVGFHF
;
A
#
# COMPACT_ATOMS: atom_id res chain seq x y z
N MET A 1 4.14 30.96 24.45
CA MET A 1 3.10 30.08 23.87
C MET A 1 3.58 29.65 22.50
N THR A 2 3.88 28.38 22.35
CA THR A 2 4.33 27.75 21.10
C THR A 2 3.28 27.90 19.98
N LYS A 3 3.77 28.13 18.77
CA LYS A 3 2.99 28.17 17.53
C LYS A 3 3.06 26.81 16.84
N TYR A 4 2.00 26.38 16.18
CA TYR A 4 1.91 25.06 15.55
C TYR A 4 1.75 25.19 14.04
N ILE A 5 2.56 24.44 13.28
CA ILE A 5 2.43 24.33 11.83
C ILE A 5 2.16 22.86 11.51
N LEU A 6 0.93 22.54 11.15
CA LEU A 6 0.55 21.22 10.69
C LEU A 6 0.91 21.08 9.21
N VAL A 7 1.59 19.99 8.85
CA VAL A 7 1.91 19.62 7.47
C VAL A 7 1.19 18.32 7.15
N SER A 8 0.27 18.34 6.18
CA SER A 8 -0.52 17.17 5.77
C SER A 8 -0.25 16.73 4.33
N GLY A 9 -0.45 15.44 4.05
CA GLY A 9 -0.30 14.86 2.71
C GLY A 9 -1.61 14.74 1.95
N GLY A 10 -1.57 15.02 0.64
CA GLY A 10 -2.70 14.85 -0.27
C GLY A 10 -2.69 13.51 -0.99
N VAL A 11 -2.17 13.50 -2.22
CA VAL A 11 -2.53 12.50 -3.26
C VAL A 11 -1.86 11.15 -3.07
N VAL A 12 -0.60 11.14 -2.62
CA VAL A 12 0.23 9.93 -2.49
C VAL A 12 1.15 10.04 -1.28
N SER A 13 1.50 8.88 -0.71
CA SER A 13 2.63 8.78 0.23
C SER A 13 3.96 9.01 -0.50
N GLY A 14 5.02 9.35 0.23
CA GLY A 14 6.34 9.58 -0.38
C GLY A 14 6.52 10.89 -1.19
N ILE A 15 5.53 11.79 -1.20
CA ILE A 15 5.58 13.04 -1.97
C ILE A 15 6.65 14.06 -1.51
N GLY A 16 7.28 13.82 -0.36
CA GLY A 16 8.24 14.74 0.25
C GLY A 16 7.68 15.61 1.38
N LYS A 17 6.67 15.13 2.13
CA LYS A 17 6.12 15.82 3.31
C LYS A 17 7.22 16.21 4.31
N GLY A 18 8.04 15.25 4.72
CA GLY A 18 9.15 15.48 5.63
C GLY A 18 10.15 16.53 5.12
N VAL A 19 10.38 16.62 3.80
CA VAL A 19 11.26 17.65 3.22
C VAL A 19 10.64 19.04 3.31
N ILE A 20 9.33 19.20 3.03
CA ILE A 20 8.63 20.49 3.16
C ILE A 20 8.57 20.94 4.62
N ALA A 21 8.23 20.01 5.52
CA ALA A 21 8.13 20.27 6.95
C ALA A 21 9.49 20.67 7.55
N SER A 22 10.54 19.89 7.29
CA SER A 22 11.91 20.19 7.75
C SER A 22 12.47 21.47 7.12
N SER A 23 12.21 21.73 5.84
CA SER A 23 12.63 22.97 5.17
C SER A 23 11.94 24.19 5.77
N THR A 24 10.65 24.09 6.08
CA THR A 24 9.90 25.17 6.74
C THR A 24 10.47 25.44 8.13
N GLY A 25 10.73 24.40 8.92
CA GLY A 25 11.33 24.54 10.24
C GLY A 25 12.74 25.15 10.17
N LEU A 26 13.58 24.76 9.22
CA LEU A 26 14.90 25.33 9.02
C LEU A 26 14.82 26.83 8.70
N LEU A 27 13.94 27.22 7.77
CA LEU A 27 13.76 28.64 7.42
C LEU A 27 13.31 29.47 8.63
N LEU A 28 12.41 28.96 9.47
CA LEU A 28 12.05 29.63 10.71
C LEU A 28 13.23 29.72 11.67
N LYS A 29 14.04 28.66 11.79
CA LYS A 29 15.28 28.68 12.59
C LYS A 29 16.29 29.71 12.09
N THR A 30 16.37 29.98 10.79
CA THR A 30 17.22 31.06 10.24
C THR A 30 16.79 32.46 10.68
N THR A 31 15.54 32.65 11.11
CA THR A 31 15.07 33.93 11.68
C THR A 31 15.44 34.12 13.15
N GLY A 32 16.02 33.10 13.79
CA GLY A 32 16.37 33.08 15.21
C GLY A 32 15.31 32.41 16.12
N LEU A 33 14.25 31.85 15.56
CA LEU A 33 13.23 31.12 16.33
C LEU A 33 13.74 29.74 16.77
N LYS A 34 13.32 29.30 17.96
CA LYS A 34 13.52 27.93 18.44
C LYS A 34 12.43 27.04 17.85
N VAL A 35 12.83 25.94 17.23
CA VAL A 35 11.92 25.06 16.47
C VAL A 35 12.07 23.62 16.94
N THR A 36 10.93 22.96 17.18
CA THR A 36 10.84 21.51 17.42
C THR A 36 9.96 20.84 16.37
N SER A 37 9.96 19.50 16.34
CA SER A 37 9.17 18.71 15.40
C SER A 37 8.47 17.53 16.09
N ILE A 38 7.25 17.24 15.65
CA ILE A 38 6.48 16.04 16.02
C ILE A 38 6.02 15.37 14.73
N LYS A 39 6.32 14.07 14.60
CA LYS A 39 5.83 13.22 13.52
C LYS A 39 4.69 12.37 14.04
N ILE A 40 3.56 12.44 13.36
CA ILE A 40 2.41 11.57 13.59
C ILE A 40 2.43 10.47 12.53
N ASP A 41 2.49 9.22 12.97
CA ASP A 41 2.44 8.06 12.10
C ASP A 41 1.15 7.28 12.33
N PRO A 42 0.30 7.16 11.29
CA PRO A 42 -1.00 6.53 11.45
C PRO A 42 -0.95 5.00 11.56
N TYR A 43 0.22 4.37 11.37
CA TYR A 43 0.39 2.93 11.50
C TYR A 43 0.15 2.44 12.95
N MET A 44 -0.20 1.15 13.07
CA MET A 44 -0.57 0.53 14.35
C MET A 44 0.60 0.15 15.26
N ASN A 45 1.79 -0.09 14.70
CA ASN A 45 2.98 -0.41 15.50
C ASN A 45 3.27 0.69 16.53
N ILE A 46 3.71 0.29 17.72
CA ILE A 46 4.07 1.23 18.80
C ILE A 46 5.34 2.01 18.40
N ASP A 47 6.29 1.33 17.78
CA ASP A 47 7.58 1.85 17.33
C ASP A 47 7.98 1.19 16.00
N ALA A 48 9.03 1.70 15.37
CA ALA A 48 9.55 1.16 14.12
C ALA A 48 10.50 -0.04 14.33
N GLY A 49 10.88 -0.36 15.57
CA GLY A 49 11.97 -1.28 15.88
C GLY A 49 11.77 -2.72 15.39
N THR A 50 10.51 -3.13 15.25
CA THR A 50 10.11 -4.47 14.78
C THR A 50 9.85 -4.54 13.28
N MET A 51 9.89 -3.41 12.57
CA MET A 51 9.66 -3.37 11.13
C MET A 51 10.87 -3.89 10.36
N ARG A 52 10.61 -4.50 9.19
CA ARG A 52 11.68 -4.91 8.28
C ARG A 52 12.18 -3.71 7.50
N PRO A 53 13.51 -3.53 7.35
CA PRO A 53 14.07 -2.43 6.56
C PRO A 53 13.59 -2.36 5.11
N THR A 54 13.14 -3.50 4.55
CA THR A 54 12.64 -3.62 3.18
C THR A 54 11.18 -3.19 3.02
N GLU A 55 10.43 -2.99 4.10
CA GLU A 55 9.00 -2.63 4.05
C GLU A 55 8.79 -1.13 4.31
N HIS A 56 9.41 -0.59 5.37
CA HIS A 56 9.19 0.80 5.81
C HIS A 56 10.49 1.65 5.75
N GLY A 57 11.55 1.12 5.14
CA GLY A 57 12.87 1.75 5.15
C GLY A 57 13.62 1.52 6.46
N GLU A 58 14.74 2.22 6.62
CA GLU A 58 15.62 2.11 7.79
C GLU A 58 14.93 2.51 9.10
N VAL A 59 15.25 1.80 10.20
CA VAL A 59 14.88 2.22 11.56
C VAL A 59 15.85 3.28 12.05
N TYR A 60 15.35 4.46 12.38
CA TYR A 60 16.16 5.54 12.94
C TYR A 60 16.19 5.45 14.47
N VAL A 61 17.35 5.70 15.08
CA VAL A 61 17.54 5.58 16.53
C VAL A 61 17.81 6.96 17.12
N LEU A 62 17.15 7.27 18.24
CA LEU A 62 17.31 8.52 18.99
C LEU A 62 18.23 8.37 20.21
N ASN A 63 18.61 9.49 20.83
CA ASN A 63 19.54 9.50 21.97
C ASN A 63 19.00 8.69 23.16
N ASP A 64 17.70 8.79 23.42
CA ASP A 64 17.02 8.08 24.50
C ASP A 64 16.75 6.59 24.19
N GLY A 65 17.17 6.11 23.02
CA GLY A 65 16.90 4.75 22.55
C GLY A 65 15.52 4.55 21.94
N GLY A 66 14.81 5.62 21.57
CA GLY A 66 13.62 5.48 20.73
C GLY A 66 13.95 4.91 19.35
N GLU A 67 13.26 3.85 18.94
CA GLU A 67 13.27 3.32 17.57
C GLU A 67 12.12 3.95 16.79
N VAL A 68 12.43 4.81 15.83
CA VAL A 68 11.45 5.68 15.17
C VAL A 68 11.56 5.58 13.65
N ASP A 69 10.55 6.11 12.97
CA ASP A 69 10.54 6.22 11.51
C ASP A 69 11.70 7.10 11.00
N LEU A 70 12.19 6.78 9.79
CA LEU A 70 13.31 7.44 9.12
C LEU A 70 13.10 8.94 8.96
N ASP A 71 11.86 9.37 8.81
CA ASP A 71 11.48 10.78 8.66
C ASP A 71 11.93 11.64 9.85
N LEU A 72 12.01 11.08 11.08
CA LEU A 72 12.57 11.81 12.23
C LEU A 72 14.03 12.22 12.02
N GLY A 73 14.79 11.40 11.30
CA GLY A 73 16.17 11.71 10.95
C GLY A 73 16.28 12.94 10.04
N ASN A 74 15.27 13.23 9.21
CA ASN A 74 15.26 14.44 8.39
C ASN A 74 15.15 15.70 9.24
N TYR A 75 14.31 15.68 10.28
CA TYR A 75 14.18 16.80 11.21
C TYR A 75 15.44 17.06 12.00
N GLU A 76 16.06 16.02 12.57
CA GLU A 76 17.33 16.18 13.28
C GLU A 76 18.43 16.75 12.37
N ARG A 77 18.52 16.29 11.11
CA ARG A 77 19.50 16.77 10.12
C ARG A 77 19.29 18.23 9.71
N TYR A 78 18.06 18.62 9.37
CA TYR A 78 17.78 19.97 8.89
C TYR A 78 17.78 20.99 10.01
N LEU A 79 17.15 20.65 11.13
CA LEU A 79 16.95 21.60 12.22
C LEU A 79 18.15 21.67 13.15
N ASP A 80 19.07 20.71 13.13
CA ASP A 80 20.14 20.61 14.12
C ASP A 80 19.56 20.62 15.55
N VAL A 81 18.67 19.66 15.78
CA VAL A 81 17.98 19.41 17.06
C VAL A 81 18.18 17.96 17.47
N THR A 82 17.90 17.67 18.74
CA THR A 82 17.85 16.31 19.28
C THR A 82 16.41 16.00 19.67
N LEU A 83 15.84 14.98 19.03
CA LEU A 83 14.46 14.54 19.31
C LEU A 83 14.47 13.35 20.28
N SER A 84 13.36 13.13 20.97
CA SER A 84 13.12 11.97 21.84
C SER A 84 12.05 11.05 21.26
N ARG A 85 11.89 9.86 21.86
CA ARG A 85 10.86 8.88 21.46
C ARG A 85 9.44 9.43 21.45
N ASP A 86 9.19 10.50 22.21
CA ASP A 86 7.88 11.13 22.35
C ASP A 86 7.55 12.07 21.19
N ASN A 87 8.55 12.53 20.43
CA ASN A 87 8.36 13.28 19.18
C ASN A 87 7.80 12.41 18.05
N ASN A 88 7.82 11.08 18.21
CA ASN A 88 7.16 10.14 17.30
C ASN A 88 5.86 9.64 17.91
N LEU A 89 4.73 10.12 17.40
CA LEU A 89 3.39 9.74 17.86
C LEU A 89 2.79 8.71 16.90
N THR A 90 2.52 7.51 17.38
CA THR A 90 1.90 6.44 16.57
C THR A 90 0.50 6.10 17.06
N THR A 91 -0.35 5.52 16.21
CA THR A 91 -1.67 5.00 16.64
C THR A 91 -1.54 4.00 17.78
N GLY A 92 -0.52 3.12 17.71
CA GLY A 92 -0.23 2.14 18.76
C GLY A 92 0.11 2.77 20.12
N LYS A 93 0.89 3.86 20.14
CA LYS A 93 1.23 4.58 21.39
C LYS A 93 -0.02 5.20 22.02
N VAL A 94 -0.84 5.88 21.21
CA VAL A 94 -2.07 6.55 21.68
C VAL A 94 -3.05 5.51 22.24
N TYR A 95 -3.31 4.44 21.50
CA TYR A 95 -4.23 3.41 21.95
C TYR A 95 -3.74 2.68 23.20
N ARG A 96 -2.44 2.39 23.30
CA ARG A 96 -1.87 1.82 24.54
C ARG A 96 -2.14 2.73 25.73
N GLU A 97 -1.84 4.03 25.62
CA GLU A 97 -2.08 4.99 26.70
C GLU A 97 -3.56 5.06 27.09
N VAL A 98 -4.46 5.16 26.11
CA VAL A 98 -5.91 5.25 26.37
C VAL A 98 -6.44 3.98 27.04
N ILE A 99 -6.01 2.80 26.58
CA ILE A 99 -6.41 1.51 27.17
C ILE A 99 -5.86 1.38 28.60
N GLU A 100 -4.61 1.78 28.85
CA GLU A 100 -4.05 1.74 30.19
C GLU A 100 -4.76 2.68 31.17
N LYS A 101 -5.12 3.89 30.74
CA LYS A 101 -5.92 4.85 31.53
C LYS A 101 -7.32 4.31 31.83
N GLU A 102 -7.93 3.62 30.88
CA GLU A 102 -9.21 2.93 31.06
C GLU A 102 -9.12 1.84 32.14
N ARG A 103 -8.10 0.97 32.07
CA ARG A 103 -7.88 -0.07 33.09
C ARG A 103 -7.56 0.47 34.48
N LYS A 104 -6.90 1.63 34.57
CA LYS A 104 -6.64 2.34 35.84
C LYS A 104 -7.87 3.04 36.41
N GLY A 105 -8.95 3.16 35.64
CA GLY A 105 -10.17 3.84 36.06
C GLY A 105 -10.11 5.37 35.97
N GLU A 106 -9.18 5.94 35.20
CA GLU A 106 -9.01 7.41 35.07
C GLU A 106 -10.22 8.08 34.38
N TYR A 107 -10.99 7.33 33.59
CA TYR A 107 -12.24 7.80 32.98
C TYR A 107 -13.48 7.60 33.88
N LEU A 108 -13.30 7.30 35.17
CA LEU A 108 -14.38 7.15 36.16
C LEU A 108 -15.46 6.13 35.75
N GLY A 109 -15.06 5.05 35.06
CA GLY A 109 -15.95 4.00 34.59
C GLY A 109 -16.85 4.38 33.40
N LYS A 110 -16.66 5.56 32.80
CA LYS A 110 -17.39 5.94 31.58
C LYS A 110 -16.87 5.17 30.36
N THR A 111 -17.74 4.97 29.37
CA THR A 111 -17.36 4.34 28.10
C THR A 111 -16.36 5.22 27.34
N VAL A 112 -15.20 4.65 27.03
CA VAL A 112 -14.15 5.29 26.23
C VAL A 112 -14.44 5.11 24.73
N GLN A 113 -14.25 6.17 23.95
CA GLN A 113 -14.54 6.23 22.51
C GLN A 113 -13.43 7.00 21.79
N ILE A 114 -13.36 6.90 20.46
CA ILE A 114 -12.38 7.66 19.65
C ILE A 114 -12.55 9.16 19.90
N VAL A 115 -13.77 9.68 19.79
CA VAL A 115 -14.09 11.06 20.14
C VAL A 115 -14.84 11.08 21.48
N PRO A 116 -14.42 11.85 22.50
CA PRO A 116 -13.25 12.73 22.50
C PRO A 116 -11.98 12.09 23.08
N HIS A 117 -11.99 10.84 23.56
CA HIS A 117 -10.92 10.34 24.44
C HIS A 117 -9.59 10.14 23.69
N VAL A 118 -9.62 9.52 22.50
CA VAL A 118 -8.42 9.36 21.66
C VAL A 118 -7.98 10.70 21.10
N THR A 119 -8.93 11.52 20.63
CA THR A 119 -8.59 12.85 20.08
C THR A 119 -8.03 13.80 21.13
N ASN A 120 -8.47 13.71 22.39
CA ASN A 120 -7.89 14.46 23.50
C ASN A 120 -6.50 13.96 23.84
N ALA A 121 -6.29 12.63 23.92
CA ALA A 121 -4.97 12.07 24.16
C ALA A 121 -3.93 12.54 23.11
N ILE A 122 -4.32 12.60 21.83
CA ILE A 122 -3.48 13.14 20.75
C ILE A 122 -3.15 14.63 20.99
N GLN A 123 -4.15 15.45 21.31
CA GLN A 123 -3.97 16.89 21.54
C GLN A 123 -3.08 17.15 22.76
N ASP A 124 -3.31 16.44 23.86
CA ASP A 124 -2.55 16.56 25.10
C ASP A 124 -1.10 16.11 24.90
N TRP A 125 -0.86 15.09 24.08
CA TRP A 125 0.47 14.64 23.70
C TRP A 125 1.24 15.72 22.94
N ILE A 126 0.62 16.30 21.90
CA ILE A 126 1.25 17.34 21.08
C ILE A 126 1.58 18.58 21.92
N GLU A 127 0.66 19.01 22.77
CA GLU A 127 0.88 20.17 23.63
C GLU A 127 1.98 19.92 24.67
N ARG A 128 2.05 18.72 25.24
CA ARG A 128 3.11 18.34 26.18
C ARG A 128 4.48 18.31 25.50
N VAL A 129 4.60 17.60 24.38
CA VAL A 129 5.89 17.36 23.71
C VAL A 129 6.43 18.63 23.04
N SER A 130 5.56 19.48 22.50
CA SER A 130 5.98 20.75 21.88
C SER A 130 6.64 21.74 22.83
N LYS A 131 6.45 21.57 24.15
CA LYS A 131 7.05 22.41 25.20
C LYS A 131 8.41 21.89 25.69
N ILE A 132 8.78 20.66 25.34
CA ILE A 132 10.05 20.05 25.74
C ILE A 132 11.18 20.68 24.91
N PRO A 133 12.25 21.20 25.54
CA PRO A 133 13.42 21.71 24.82
C PRO A 133 14.05 20.65 23.92
N SER A 134 14.39 21.02 22.70
CA SER A 134 14.97 20.11 21.69
C SER A 134 16.29 20.59 21.08
N ASP A 135 16.74 21.80 21.43
CA ASP A 135 17.98 22.39 20.94
C ASP A 135 18.95 22.70 22.10
N ASP A 136 20.07 23.34 21.78
CA ASP A 136 21.13 23.69 22.72
C ASP A 136 20.79 24.89 23.62
N THR A 137 19.57 25.41 23.57
CA THR A 137 19.13 26.53 24.42
C THR A 137 18.52 26.07 25.74
N ASP A 138 18.11 24.81 25.85
CA ASP A 138 17.34 24.26 26.99
C ASP A 138 16.06 25.08 27.31
N GLU A 139 15.52 25.81 26.34
CA GLU A 139 14.29 26.62 26.48
C GLU A 139 13.10 26.02 25.73
N GLU A 140 11.87 26.45 26.10
CA GLU A 140 10.64 26.10 25.38
C GLU A 140 10.72 26.54 23.90
N PRO A 141 10.39 25.66 22.94
CA PRO A 141 10.32 26.01 21.52
C PRO A 141 9.25 27.07 21.19
N ASP A 142 9.58 27.99 20.29
CA ASP A 142 8.66 29.01 19.80
C ASP A 142 7.68 28.45 18.77
N VAL A 143 8.15 27.50 17.95
CA VAL A 143 7.37 26.86 16.88
C VAL A 143 7.53 25.34 16.92
N CYS A 144 6.42 24.62 16.81
CA CYS A 144 6.37 23.18 16.63
C CYS A 144 5.86 22.85 15.23
N ILE A 145 6.68 22.18 14.43
CA ILE A 145 6.25 21.58 13.16
C ILE A 145 5.61 20.23 13.47
N VAL A 146 4.37 20.03 13.05
CA VAL A 146 3.66 18.75 13.22
C VAL A 146 3.47 18.15 11.84
N GLU A 147 4.14 17.04 11.54
CA GLU A 147 3.90 16.30 10.30
C GLU A 147 2.86 15.22 10.53
N LEU A 148 1.76 15.28 9.79
CA LEU A 148 0.80 14.20 9.69
C LEU A 148 1.21 13.23 8.58
N GLY A 149 1.68 12.05 8.98
CA GLY A 149 1.97 10.90 8.12
C GLY A 149 0.72 10.39 7.40
N GLY A 150 0.93 9.45 6.46
CA GLY A 150 -0.15 8.94 5.61
C GLY A 150 -0.68 9.97 4.61
N THR A 151 -1.89 9.71 4.10
CA THR A 151 -2.63 10.63 3.22
C THR A 151 -3.96 11.04 3.83
N VAL A 152 -4.51 12.16 3.33
CA VAL A 152 -5.84 12.62 3.72
C VAL A 152 -6.89 11.78 3.00
N GLY A 153 -7.79 11.16 3.78
CA GLY A 153 -8.83 10.26 3.28
C GLY A 153 -8.66 8.82 3.74
N ASP A 154 -7.49 8.47 4.28
CA ASP A 154 -7.23 7.15 4.85
C ASP A 154 -7.96 6.96 6.19
N ILE A 155 -8.44 5.74 6.43
CA ILE A 155 -9.11 5.35 7.68
C ILE A 155 -8.17 5.53 8.88
N GLU A 156 -6.88 5.23 8.69
CA GLU A 156 -5.86 5.31 9.74
C GLU A 156 -5.60 6.76 10.18
N SER A 157 -5.69 7.72 9.25
CA SER A 157 -5.46 9.15 9.50
C SER A 157 -6.66 9.85 10.13
N ALA A 158 -7.86 9.25 10.08
CA ALA A 158 -9.11 9.91 10.48
C ALA A 158 -9.12 10.41 11.95
N PRO A 159 -8.66 9.63 12.96
CA PRO A 159 -8.60 10.11 14.34
C PRO A 159 -7.67 11.32 14.52
N PHE A 160 -6.55 11.36 13.79
CA PHE A 160 -5.59 12.46 13.87
C PHE A 160 -6.09 13.73 13.19
N ILE A 161 -6.76 13.61 12.04
CA ILE A 161 -7.37 14.76 11.37
C ILE A 161 -8.45 15.38 12.26
N GLU A 162 -9.31 14.57 12.88
CA GLU A 162 -10.33 15.07 13.83
C GLU A 162 -9.68 15.70 15.07
N ALA A 163 -8.60 15.11 15.60
CA ALA A 163 -7.85 15.71 16.70
C ALA A 163 -7.28 17.09 16.31
N MET A 164 -6.70 17.23 15.12
CA MET A 164 -6.15 18.49 14.62
C MET A 164 -7.24 19.53 14.34
N ARG A 165 -8.40 19.09 13.84
CA ARG A 165 -9.59 19.94 13.65
C ARG A 165 -10.06 20.54 14.97
N GLN A 166 -10.03 19.79 16.08
CA GLN A 166 -10.34 20.31 17.41
C GLN A 166 -9.20 21.18 17.95
N PHE A 167 -7.95 20.78 17.71
CA PHE A 167 -6.76 21.44 18.22
C PHE A 167 -6.64 22.90 17.76
N GLN A 168 -6.97 23.20 16.50
CA GLN A 168 -6.92 24.58 15.97
C GLN A 168 -7.80 25.56 16.77
N PHE A 169 -8.92 25.08 17.34
CA PHE A 169 -9.80 25.88 18.18
C PHE A 169 -9.28 25.98 19.62
N ARG A 170 -8.65 24.90 20.11
CA ARG A 170 -8.03 24.86 21.45
C ARG A 170 -6.90 25.88 21.59
N VAL A 171 -5.97 25.92 20.63
CA VAL A 171 -4.82 26.82 20.67
C VAL A 171 -5.12 28.21 20.12
N GLY A 172 -6.18 28.36 19.32
CA GLY A 172 -6.60 29.60 18.70
C GLY A 172 -6.00 29.84 17.32
N HIS A 173 -6.71 30.60 16.49
CA HIS A 173 -6.41 30.79 15.08
C HIS A 173 -4.98 31.31 14.83
N GLU A 174 -4.49 32.29 15.60
CA GLU A 174 -3.16 32.90 15.43
C GLU A 174 -1.98 32.00 15.89
N ASN A 175 -2.27 30.82 16.43
CA ASN A 175 -1.29 29.87 16.93
C ASN A 175 -1.24 28.59 16.11
N PHE A 176 -2.05 28.46 15.07
CA PHE A 176 -2.13 27.27 14.23
C PHE A 176 -2.10 27.66 12.74
N ALA A 177 -1.26 27.01 11.95
CA ALA A 177 -1.25 27.11 10.49
C ALA A 177 -1.18 25.72 9.83
N LEU A 178 -1.74 25.59 8.62
CA LEU A 178 -1.77 24.33 7.87
C LEU A 178 -1.10 24.46 6.50
N ILE A 179 -0.08 23.62 6.25
CA ILE A 179 0.53 23.41 4.93
C ILE A 179 0.01 22.08 4.37
N HIS A 180 -0.68 22.12 3.25
CA HIS A 180 -1.11 20.90 2.56
C HIS A 180 -0.20 20.60 1.37
N VAL A 181 0.47 19.45 1.40
CA VAL A 181 1.39 19.01 0.34
C VAL A 181 0.63 18.11 -0.64
N SER A 182 0.60 18.49 -1.91
CA SER A 182 -0.18 17.80 -2.94
C SER A 182 0.63 17.60 -4.23
N LEU A 183 0.27 16.59 -5.03
CA LEU A 183 0.96 16.23 -6.28
C LEU A 183 0.29 16.95 -7.44
N VAL A 184 1.10 17.66 -8.23
CA VAL A 184 0.69 18.20 -9.54
C VAL A 184 1.43 17.39 -10.61
N PRO A 185 0.82 16.33 -11.16
CA PRO A 185 1.46 15.54 -12.20
C PRO A 185 1.53 16.34 -13.51
N ASP A 186 2.60 16.09 -14.26
CA ASP A 186 2.75 16.57 -15.64
C ASP A 186 2.32 15.47 -16.61
N MET A 187 1.44 15.80 -17.56
CA MET A 187 1.05 14.90 -18.65
C MET A 187 1.37 15.57 -19.98
N HIS A 188 2.45 15.11 -20.63
CA HIS A 188 2.92 15.63 -21.92
C HIS A 188 3.14 17.16 -21.95
N GLY A 189 3.69 17.73 -20.86
CA GLY A 189 3.97 19.16 -20.72
C GLY A 189 2.80 19.98 -20.18
N GLU A 190 1.66 19.35 -19.87
CA GLU A 190 0.55 20.00 -19.18
C GLU A 190 0.48 19.59 -17.71
N GLN A 191 0.70 20.56 -16.82
CA GLN A 191 0.56 20.40 -15.37
C GLN A 191 -0.92 20.27 -14.97
N LYS A 192 -1.31 19.10 -14.44
CA LYS A 192 -2.70 18.79 -14.10
C LYS A 192 -2.99 19.07 -12.63
N THR A 193 -3.93 19.97 -12.37
CA THR A 193 -4.31 20.43 -11.02
C THR A 193 -5.37 19.57 -10.31
N LYS A 194 -6.00 18.62 -11.01
CA LYS A 194 -7.20 17.92 -10.51
C LYS A 194 -6.93 17.10 -9.24
N PRO A 195 -5.83 16.36 -9.11
CA PRO A 195 -5.53 15.65 -7.87
C PRO A 195 -5.48 16.59 -6.66
N THR A 196 -4.86 17.76 -6.79
CA THR A 196 -4.82 18.79 -5.74
C THR A 196 -6.20 19.33 -5.37
N GLN A 197 -7.08 19.52 -6.35
CA GLN A 197 -8.45 19.98 -6.10
C GLN A 197 -9.22 18.98 -5.25
N THR A 198 -9.11 17.69 -5.58
CA THR A 198 -9.79 16.62 -4.84
C THR A 198 -9.26 16.49 -3.42
N THR A 199 -7.94 16.50 -3.20
CA THR A 199 -7.39 16.33 -1.85
C THR A 199 -7.72 17.50 -0.94
N VAL A 200 -7.70 18.73 -1.48
CA VAL A 200 -8.14 19.91 -0.74
C VAL A 200 -9.65 19.84 -0.45
N HIS A 201 -10.47 19.37 -1.39
CA HIS A 201 -11.90 19.17 -1.11
C HIS A 201 -12.13 18.18 0.04
N SER A 202 -11.45 17.03 0.04
CA SER A 202 -11.52 16.05 1.13
C SER A 202 -11.05 16.62 2.47
N LEU A 203 -9.92 17.34 2.48
CA LEU A 203 -9.39 17.98 3.69
C LEU A 203 -10.37 19.00 4.29
N ARG A 204 -11.02 19.81 3.43
CA ARG A 204 -12.06 20.76 3.84
C ARG A 204 -13.29 20.05 4.38
N GLY A 205 -13.69 18.93 3.76
CA GLY A 205 -14.80 18.09 4.24
C GLY A 205 -14.56 17.55 5.67
N LEU A 206 -13.30 17.36 6.04
CA LEU A 206 -12.88 16.97 7.39
C LEU A 206 -12.67 18.17 8.34
N GLY A 207 -12.99 19.39 7.91
CA GLY A 207 -12.96 20.59 8.73
C GLY A 207 -11.60 21.28 8.88
N LEU A 208 -10.63 20.93 8.04
CA LEU A 208 -9.32 21.61 7.97
C LEU A 208 -9.22 22.44 6.69
N LEU A 209 -8.77 23.70 6.83
CA LEU A 209 -8.57 24.62 5.71
C LEU A 209 -7.07 24.86 5.53
N PRO A 210 -6.48 24.58 4.35
CA PRO A 210 -5.07 24.82 4.13
C PRO A 210 -4.78 26.32 4.08
N ASP A 211 -3.80 26.78 4.86
CA ASP A 211 -3.26 28.13 4.77
C ASP A 211 -2.27 28.24 3.60
N LEU A 212 -1.54 27.17 3.32
CA LEU A 212 -0.56 27.09 2.24
C LEU A 212 -0.73 25.77 1.49
N ILE A 213 -0.54 25.80 0.18
CA ILE A 213 -0.58 24.59 -0.66
C ILE A 213 0.79 24.44 -1.32
N ALA A 214 1.50 23.37 -0.94
CA ALA A 214 2.78 23.01 -1.54
C ALA A 214 2.55 21.97 -2.64
N CYS A 215 2.66 22.40 -3.89
CA CYS A 215 2.50 21.57 -5.08
C CYS A 215 3.84 20.92 -5.44
N ARG A 216 3.97 19.61 -5.18
CA ARG A 216 5.09 18.81 -5.68
C ARG A 216 4.94 18.56 -7.18
N LEU A 217 5.99 18.84 -7.93
CA LEU A 217 6.11 18.56 -9.35
C LEU A 217 7.22 17.51 -9.54
N LEU A 218 6.97 16.49 -10.36
CA LEU A 218 7.95 15.43 -10.69
C LEU A 218 8.80 15.79 -11.91
N VAL A 219 8.78 17.06 -12.29
CA VAL A 219 9.48 17.60 -13.44
C VAL A 219 10.30 18.80 -12.99
N PRO A 220 11.44 19.11 -13.64
CA PRO A 220 12.29 20.22 -13.25
C PRO A 220 11.67 21.59 -13.55
N GLN A 221 10.62 21.65 -14.38
CA GLN A 221 9.94 22.89 -14.68
C GLN A 221 9.17 23.41 -13.45
N PRO A 222 9.21 24.73 -13.18
CA PRO A 222 8.46 25.32 -12.09
C PRO A 222 6.94 25.28 -12.34
N LEU A 223 6.17 25.55 -11.31
CA LEU A 223 4.71 25.67 -11.42
C LEU A 223 4.34 26.85 -12.33
N ASN A 224 3.61 26.58 -13.41
CA ASN A 224 3.19 27.63 -14.33
C ASN A 224 2.21 28.59 -13.63
N ALA A 225 2.32 29.90 -13.93
CA ALA A 225 1.44 30.92 -13.35
C ALA A 225 -0.05 30.59 -13.56
N ALA A 226 -0.45 30.17 -14.76
CA ALA A 226 -1.82 29.77 -15.04
C ALA A 226 -2.30 28.56 -14.21
N THR A 227 -1.41 27.58 -13.99
CA THR A 227 -1.68 26.41 -13.13
C THR A 227 -1.84 26.84 -11.67
N LYS A 228 -0.97 27.75 -11.22
CA LYS A 228 -0.98 28.33 -9.88
C LYS A 228 -2.27 29.10 -9.59
N ASP A 229 -2.69 29.98 -10.50
CA ASP A 229 -3.94 30.73 -10.38
C ASP A 229 -5.17 29.82 -10.42
N LYS A 230 -5.11 28.74 -11.21
CA LYS A 230 -6.15 27.71 -11.21
C LYS A 230 -6.27 27.02 -9.85
N ILE A 231 -5.15 26.60 -9.25
CA ILE A 231 -5.17 26.00 -7.91
C ILE A 231 -5.71 26.99 -6.89
N SER A 232 -5.24 28.25 -6.91
CA SER A 232 -5.76 29.33 -6.07
C SER A 232 -7.29 29.44 -6.15
N MET A 233 -7.83 29.54 -7.36
CA MET A 233 -9.27 29.68 -7.59
C MET A 233 -10.07 28.46 -7.11
N PHE A 234 -9.63 27.23 -7.38
CA PHE A 234 -10.39 26.02 -7.02
C PHE A 234 -10.24 25.62 -5.53
N CYS A 235 -9.09 25.91 -4.94
CA CYS A 235 -8.79 25.55 -3.55
C CYS A 235 -9.17 26.66 -2.56
N HIS A 236 -9.59 27.84 -3.06
CA HIS A 236 -9.99 29.01 -2.27
C HIS A 236 -8.85 29.56 -1.39
N VAL A 237 -7.65 29.67 -1.96
CA VAL A 237 -6.49 30.31 -1.33
C VAL A 237 -5.93 31.38 -2.27
N GLY A 238 -5.24 32.38 -1.75
CA GLY A 238 -4.52 33.38 -2.56
C GLY A 238 -3.45 32.76 -3.44
N SER A 239 -3.13 33.40 -4.56
CA SER A 239 -2.08 32.90 -5.48
C SER A 239 -0.72 32.88 -4.77
N ASP A 240 -0.42 33.85 -3.91
CA ASP A 240 0.78 33.89 -3.06
C ASP A 240 0.89 32.72 -2.05
N GLN A 241 -0.22 32.02 -1.76
CA GLN A 241 -0.27 30.87 -0.85
C GLN A 241 0.00 29.52 -1.55
N VAL A 242 0.14 29.52 -2.88
CA VAL A 242 0.40 28.32 -3.68
C VAL A 242 1.87 28.27 -4.08
N PHE A 243 2.58 27.25 -3.59
CA PHE A 243 4.01 27.05 -3.81
C PHE A 243 4.28 25.92 -4.79
N GLY A 244 5.20 26.13 -5.72
CA GLY A 244 5.69 25.10 -6.64
C GLY A 244 7.00 24.52 -6.14
N VAL A 245 7.04 23.21 -5.85
CA VAL A 245 8.24 22.50 -5.43
C VAL A 245 8.57 21.47 -6.50
N HIS A 246 9.47 21.83 -7.41
CA HIS A 246 9.93 20.97 -8.50
C HIS A 246 11.11 20.10 -8.09
N ASP A 247 11.43 19.11 -8.91
CA ASP A 247 12.60 18.27 -8.70
C ASP A 247 13.88 19.10 -8.81
N VAL A 248 14.60 19.19 -7.70
CA VAL A 248 15.89 19.87 -7.57
C VAL A 248 17.02 18.85 -7.53
N SER A 249 18.23 19.28 -7.86
CA SER A 249 19.44 18.44 -7.85
C SER A 249 19.74 17.82 -6.47
N SER A 250 19.30 18.49 -5.40
CA SER A 250 19.59 18.14 -4.03
C SER A 250 18.49 18.63 -3.11
N VAL A 251 18.08 17.80 -2.15
CA VAL A 251 17.00 18.14 -1.19
C VAL A 251 17.31 19.41 -0.39
N TYR A 252 18.58 19.72 -0.17
CA TYR A 252 19.02 20.91 0.57
C TYR A 252 18.78 22.24 -0.17
N HIS A 253 18.37 22.21 -1.45
CA HIS A 253 17.91 23.38 -2.21
C HIS A 253 16.45 23.74 -1.91
N VAL A 254 15.64 22.80 -1.41
CA VAL A 254 14.21 23.04 -1.15
C VAL A 254 13.96 24.20 -0.17
N PRO A 255 14.72 24.37 0.93
CA PRO A 255 14.60 25.56 1.78
C PRO A 255 14.76 26.88 1.01
N LEU A 256 15.78 26.98 0.14
CA LEU A 256 16.04 28.19 -0.64
C LEU A 256 14.93 28.45 -1.67
N LEU A 257 14.39 27.37 -2.27
CA LEU A 257 13.26 27.45 -3.18
C LEU A 257 12.00 27.97 -2.47
N LEU A 258 11.68 27.46 -1.28
CA LEU A 258 10.53 27.92 -0.50
C LEU A 258 10.71 29.36 -0.02
N GLN A 259 11.92 29.74 0.39
CA GLN A 259 12.25 31.11 0.77
C GLN A 259 12.03 32.09 -0.38
N SER A 260 12.47 31.73 -1.59
CA SER A 260 12.29 32.57 -2.79
C SER A 260 10.82 32.83 -3.15
N GLN A 261 9.91 31.97 -2.68
CA GLN A 261 8.48 32.11 -2.93
C GLN A 261 7.75 32.83 -1.78
N GLY A 262 8.43 33.20 -0.69
CA GLY A 262 7.87 34.05 0.38
C GLY A 262 7.18 33.29 1.53
N ILE A 263 7.54 32.02 1.77
CA ILE A 263 6.91 31.22 2.85
C ILE A 263 7.12 31.83 4.24
N VAL A 264 8.28 32.45 4.49
CA VAL A 264 8.66 33.00 5.80
C VAL A 264 7.81 34.23 6.11
N GLU A 265 7.66 35.12 5.14
CA GLU A 265 6.86 36.34 5.22
C GLU A 265 5.39 36.01 5.48
N TYR A 266 4.86 35.00 4.78
CA TYR A 266 3.50 34.54 5.00
C TYR A 266 3.30 34.01 6.42
N LEU A 267 4.16 33.08 6.87
CA LEU A 267 4.05 32.47 8.20
C LEU A 267 4.25 33.49 9.33
N LYS A 268 5.16 34.45 9.14
CA LYS A 268 5.36 35.57 10.08
C LYS A 268 4.07 36.32 10.32
N LYS A 269 3.36 36.70 9.26
CA LYS A 269 2.06 37.39 9.34
C LYS A 269 0.96 36.48 9.90
N ARG A 270 0.86 35.23 9.42
CA ARG A 270 -0.22 34.30 9.75
C ARG A 270 -0.21 33.86 11.22
N LEU A 271 0.97 33.69 11.80
CA LEU A 271 1.16 33.26 13.19
C LEU A 271 1.55 34.41 14.15
N ARG A 272 1.65 35.64 13.62
CA ARG A 272 2.13 36.83 14.35
C ARG A 272 3.47 36.59 15.04
N LEU A 273 4.44 36.05 14.29
CA LEU A 273 5.77 35.70 14.82
C LEU A 273 6.56 36.94 15.25
N ASP A 274 6.20 38.12 14.75
CA ASP A 274 6.68 39.43 15.18
C ASP A 274 6.40 39.76 16.66
N LYS A 275 5.45 39.07 17.31
CA LYS A 275 5.20 39.18 18.75
C LYS A 275 6.09 38.26 19.60
N VAL A 276 6.81 37.33 18.97
CA VAL A 276 7.74 36.44 19.69
C VAL A 276 9.00 37.24 20.00
N ASN A 277 9.41 37.24 21.27
CA ASN A 277 10.61 37.95 21.69
C ASN A 277 11.84 37.11 21.33
N ILE A 278 12.64 37.58 20.37
CA ILE A 278 13.86 36.90 19.91
C ILE A 278 15.05 37.75 20.34
N SER A 279 16.02 37.15 21.03
CA SER A 279 17.24 37.85 21.44
C SER A 279 18.15 38.16 20.25
N ASP A 280 18.93 39.24 20.34
CA ASP A 280 19.89 39.62 19.29
C ASP A 280 20.89 38.51 18.98
N ALA A 281 21.28 37.73 20.00
CA ALA A 281 22.15 36.57 19.85
C ALA A 281 21.52 35.48 18.96
N MET A 282 20.23 35.20 19.13
CA MET A 282 19.50 34.21 18.33
C MET A 282 19.30 34.69 16.88
N ILE A 283 19.06 35.98 16.67
CA ILE A 283 19.01 36.57 15.32
C ILE A 283 20.38 36.42 14.62
N ALA A 284 21.48 36.68 15.33
CA ALA A 284 22.82 36.49 14.79
C ALA A 284 23.11 35.01 14.46
N LYS A 285 22.70 34.07 15.34
CA LYS A 285 22.81 32.63 15.11
C LYS A 285 22.02 32.20 13.88
N GLY A 286 20.79 32.70 13.72
CA GLY A 286 19.93 32.45 12.56
C GLY A 286 20.55 32.93 11.24
N LYS A 287 21.06 34.16 11.21
CA LYS A 287 21.76 34.72 10.02
C LYS A 287 23.01 33.93 9.65
N SER A 288 23.78 33.50 10.65
CA SER A 288 24.96 32.64 10.44
C SER A 288 24.57 31.28 9.85
N LEU A 289 23.47 30.68 10.33
CA LEU A 289 22.92 29.44 9.78
C LEU A 289 22.49 29.61 8.31
N GLU A 290 21.77 30.68 7.99
CA GLU A 290 21.36 30.97 6.60
C GLU A 290 22.56 31.08 5.67
N LYS A 291 23.58 31.85 6.08
CA LYS A 291 24.81 32.03 5.30
C LYS A 291 25.51 30.69 5.02
N ARG A 292 25.74 29.89 6.07
CA ARG A 292 26.40 28.58 5.93
C ARG A 292 25.60 27.61 5.06
N TRP A 293 24.28 27.63 5.16
CA TRP A 293 23.42 26.78 4.33
C TRP A 293 23.50 27.15 2.84
N ARG A 294 23.50 28.45 2.51
CA ARG A 294 23.68 28.94 1.13
C ARG A 294 25.06 28.61 0.57
N GLU A 295 26.10 28.72 1.39
CA GLU A 295 27.47 28.36 1.01
C GLU A 295 27.59 26.86 0.68
N MET A 296 26.96 26.00 1.50
CA MET A 296 26.92 24.55 1.27
C MET A 296 26.24 24.20 -0.06
N THR A 297 25.04 24.73 -0.32
CA THR A 297 24.28 24.40 -1.53
C THR A 297 24.93 24.94 -2.80
N SER A 298 25.44 26.17 -2.78
CA SER A 298 26.15 26.76 -3.93
C SER A 298 27.48 26.04 -4.25
N GLY A 299 28.16 25.52 -3.23
CA GLY A 299 29.36 24.70 -3.41
C GLY A 299 29.07 23.39 -4.14
N GLN A 300 27.92 22.77 -3.89
CA GLN A 300 27.52 21.49 -4.49
C GLN A 300 27.41 21.56 -6.02
N GLU A 301 26.93 22.66 -6.57
CA GLU A 301 26.74 22.83 -8.02
C GLU A 301 28.07 22.91 -8.80
N ARG A 302 29.19 23.16 -8.10
CA ARG A 302 30.50 23.42 -8.71
C ARG A 302 31.52 22.30 -8.48
N LEU A 303 31.07 21.12 -8.05
CA LEU A 303 31.95 19.98 -7.76
C LEU A 303 32.28 19.20 -9.04
N PHE A 304 33.55 19.21 -9.45
CA PHE A 304 34.05 18.47 -10.61
C PHE A 304 34.75 17.16 -10.20
N ASP A 305 35.52 17.19 -9.12
CA ASP A 305 36.25 16.02 -8.64
C ASP A 305 35.30 15.02 -7.97
N THR A 306 35.45 13.75 -8.31
CA THR A 306 34.55 12.68 -7.85
C THR A 306 35.21 11.80 -6.80
N VAL A 307 34.43 11.30 -5.84
CA VAL A 307 34.82 10.23 -4.92
C VAL A 307 33.91 9.02 -5.14
N SER A 308 34.50 7.86 -5.41
CA SER A 308 33.77 6.62 -5.68
C SER A 308 33.81 5.71 -4.46
N ILE A 309 32.64 5.27 -4.00
CA ILE A 309 32.47 4.41 -2.84
C ILE A 309 31.65 3.17 -3.24
N ALA A 310 32.15 1.98 -2.91
CA ALA A 310 31.37 0.74 -2.99
C ALA A 310 30.63 0.52 -1.67
N LEU A 311 29.30 0.54 -1.71
CA LEU A 311 28.44 0.18 -0.59
C LEU A 311 28.02 -1.28 -0.76
N VAL A 312 28.61 -2.15 0.05
CA VAL A 312 28.38 -3.60 -0.01
C VAL A 312 27.33 -3.96 1.04
N GLY A 313 26.08 -4.13 0.60
CA GLY A 313 24.91 -4.28 1.47
C GLY A 313 24.11 -5.55 1.21
N LYS A 314 23.08 -5.79 2.04
CA LYS A 314 22.09 -6.86 1.84
C LYS A 314 20.79 -6.38 1.21
N TYR A 315 20.56 -5.07 1.23
CA TYR A 315 19.28 -4.47 0.86
C TYR A 315 19.50 -3.45 -0.26
N THR A 316 20.19 -3.84 -1.34
CA THR A 316 20.54 -2.89 -2.40
C THR A 316 19.39 -2.56 -3.34
N ASP A 317 18.36 -3.43 -3.41
CA ASP A 317 17.14 -3.19 -4.20
C ASP A 317 16.32 -2.01 -3.68
N LEU A 318 16.19 -1.87 -2.35
CA LEU A 318 15.54 -0.73 -1.70
C LEU A 318 16.60 0.19 -1.08
N LYS A 319 17.02 1.19 -1.85
CA LYS A 319 18.04 2.17 -1.41
C LYS A 319 17.67 2.88 -0.11
N ASP A 320 16.38 3.02 0.18
CA ASP A 320 15.87 3.64 1.41
C ASP A 320 16.23 2.86 2.68
N SER A 321 16.54 1.56 2.58
CA SER A 321 17.04 0.77 3.70
C SER A 321 18.41 1.24 4.23
N TYR A 322 19.13 2.08 3.46
CA TYR A 322 20.41 2.67 3.84
C TYR A 322 20.41 4.21 3.76
N MET A 323 19.24 4.84 3.83
CA MET A 323 19.12 6.29 3.60
C MET A 323 20.02 7.11 4.54
N SER A 324 20.12 6.77 5.82
CA SER A 324 20.97 7.51 6.76
C SER A 324 22.45 7.40 6.41
N VAL A 325 22.89 6.23 5.94
CA VAL A 325 24.26 6.01 5.45
C VAL A 325 24.53 6.86 4.22
N ILE A 326 23.62 6.89 3.25
CA ILE A 326 23.73 7.73 2.05
C ILE A 326 23.85 9.20 2.45
N LYS A 327 22.98 9.69 3.35
CA LYS A 327 23.02 11.08 3.81
C LYS A 327 24.31 11.41 4.56
N ALA A 328 24.84 10.49 5.37
CA ALA A 328 26.11 10.70 6.04
C ALA A 328 27.30 10.78 5.06
N LEU A 329 27.30 9.97 4.00
CA LEU A 329 28.27 10.05 2.90
C LEU A 329 28.13 11.37 2.14
N GLU A 330 26.90 11.79 1.81
CA GLU A 330 26.61 13.06 1.11
C GLU A 330 27.11 14.26 1.93
N HIS A 331 26.79 14.34 3.22
CA HIS A 331 27.25 15.44 4.09
C HIS A 331 28.78 15.52 4.12
N SER A 332 29.44 14.36 4.19
CA SER A 332 30.91 14.27 4.21
C SER A 332 31.50 14.70 2.87
N ALA A 333 30.89 14.28 1.76
CA ALA A 333 31.29 14.67 0.40
C ALA A 333 31.13 16.18 0.16
N PHE A 334 30.09 16.82 0.73
CA PHE A 334 29.93 18.27 0.69
C PHE A 334 31.06 18.99 1.40
N ARG A 335 31.48 18.49 2.57
CA ARG A 335 32.57 19.08 3.36
C ARG A 335 33.93 19.00 2.67
N VAL A 336 34.22 17.90 1.96
CA VAL A 336 35.47 17.71 1.22
C VAL A 336 35.44 18.26 -0.21
N HIS A 337 34.30 18.83 -0.63
CA HIS A 337 34.09 19.33 -1.99
C HIS A 337 34.34 18.25 -3.07
N ARG A 338 33.72 17.08 -2.91
CA ARG A 338 33.76 15.98 -3.89
C ARG A 338 32.35 15.57 -4.30
N LYS A 339 32.18 15.21 -5.57
CA LYS A 339 30.95 14.60 -6.08
C LYS A 339 30.94 13.11 -5.72
N LEU A 340 30.01 12.71 -4.87
CA LEU A 340 29.85 11.33 -4.43
C LEU A 340 29.28 10.44 -5.54
N ILE A 341 29.95 9.32 -5.82
CA ILE A 341 29.47 8.24 -6.68
C ILE A 341 29.38 6.98 -5.82
N ILE A 342 28.15 6.46 -5.64
CA ILE A 342 27.91 5.24 -4.88
C ILE A 342 27.71 4.08 -5.86
N HIS A 343 28.57 3.07 -5.77
CA HIS A 343 28.37 1.78 -6.41
C HIS A 343 27.64 0.85 -5.45
N TRP A 344 26.43 0.48 -5.82
CA TRP A 344 25.60 -0.45 -5.05
C TRP A 344 26.03 -1.87 -5.37
N VAL A 345 26.45 -2.62 -4.34
CA VAL A 345 26.94 -3.99 -4.50
C VAL A 345 26.13 -4.89 -3.57
N GLU A 346 25.32 -5.77 -4.17
CA GLU A 346 24.63 -6.80 -3.40
C GLU A 346 25.65 -7.82 -2.91
N SER A 347 25.71 -8.00 -1.60
CA SER A 347 26.72 -8.84 -0.96
C SER A 347 26.71 -10.29 -1.43
N SER A 348 25.54 -10.88 -1.72
CA SER A 348 25.45 -12.24 -2.27
C SER A 348 26.05 -12.36 -3.68
N ASP A 349 26.13 -11.27 -4.44
CA ASP A 349 26.72 -11.32 -5.78
C ASP A 349 28.25 -11.47 -5.73
N LEU A 350 28.88 -11.21 -4.58
CA LEU A 350 30.33 -11.41 -4.38
C LEU A 350 30.70 -12.84 -3.98
N GLU A 351 29.71 -13.70 -3.67
CA GLU A 351 29.93 -15.06 -3.17
C GLU A 351 30.34 -16.03 -4.29
N PRO A 352 31.18 -17.05 -4.00
CA PRO A 352 31.62 -18.03 -5.00
C PRO A 352 30.47 -18.79 -5.69
N GLU A 353 29.36 -19.00 -5.00
CA GLU A 353 28.15 -19.62 -5.54
C GLU A 353 27.57 -18.79 -6.71
N THR A 354 27.66 -17.47 -6.63
CA THR A 354 27.21 -16.57 -7.70
C THR A 354 28.16 -16.60 -8.89
N GLN A 355 29.46 -16.82 -8.67
CA GLN A 355 30.41 -17.03 -9.77
C GLN A 355 30.01 -18.20 -10.65
N VAL A 356 29.45 -19.27 -10.07
CA VAL A 356 29.00 -20.46 -10.82
C VAL A 356 27.61 -20.25 -11.41
N SER A 357 26.66 -19.73 -10.62
CA SER A 357 25.25 -19.61 -11.03
C SER A 357 24.97 -18.42 -11.95
N ASN A 358 25.65 -17.28 -11.75
CA ASN A 358 25.53 -16.08 -12.57
C ASN A 358 26.87 -15.30 -12.65
N PRO A 359 27.81 -15.75 -13.50
CA PRO A 359 29.14 -15.16 -13.61
C PRO A 359 29.14 -13.68 -13.98
N ALA A 360 28.13 -13.21 -14.74
CA ALA A 360 28.03 -11.82 -15.17
C ALA A 360 27.83 -10.89 -13.96
N LYS A 361 26.85 -11.20 -13.10
CA LYS A 361 26.61 -10.43 -11.86
C LYS A 361 27.82 -10.46 -10.94
N TYR A 362 28.44 -11.63 -10.77
CA TYR A 362 29.64 -11.77 -9.95
C TYR A 362 30.78 -10.85 -10.41
N HIS A 363 31.10 -10.87 -11.70
CA HIS A 363 32.19 -10.04 -12.23
C HIS A 363 31.85 -8.55 -12.23
N ASP A 364 30.60 -8.16 -12.44
CA ASP A 364 30.18 -6.76 -12.35
C ASP A 364 30.24 -6.24 -10.91
N ALA A 365 29.82 -7.05 -9.92
CA ALA A 365 29.93 -6.74 -8.49
C ALA A 365 31.40 -6.56 -8.07
N TRP A 366 32.28 -7.50 -8.45
CA TRP A 366 33.71 -7.38 -8.16
C TRP A 366 34.37 -6.21 -8.88
N ARG A 367 33.96 -5.89 -10.12
CA ARG A 367 34.44 -4.69 -10.83
C ARG A 367 34.11 -3.42 -10.05
N ALA A 368 32.91 -3.32 -9.48
CA ALA A 368 32.50 -2.19 -8.67
C ALA A 368 33.33 -2.08 -7.37
N VAL A 369 33.58 -3.19 -6.68
CA VAL A 369 34.39 -3.22 -5.45
C VAL A 369 35.86 -2.84 -5.72
N VAL A 370 36.47 -3.45 -6.75
CA VAL A 370 37.88 -3.21 -7.10
C VAL A 370 38.10 -1.80 -7.67
N GLY A 371 37.09 -1.25 -8.36
CA GLY A 371 37.14 0.09 -8.95
C GLY A 371 36.87 1.25 -7.98
N ALA A 372 36.40 0.97 -6.76
CA ALA A 372 36.02 1.99 -5.79
C ALA A 372 37.23 2.54 -5.00
N GLY A 373 37.19 3.83 -4.66
CA GLY A 373 38.20 4.48 -3.81
C GLY A 373 38.01 4.20 -2.31
N GLY A 374 36.86 3.66 -1.91
CA GLY A 374 36.59 3.22 -0.55
C GLY A 374 35.46 2.18 -0.51
N ILE A 375 35.50 1.29 0.48
CA ILE A 375 34.53 0.22 0.69
C ILE A 375 33.80 0.43 2.02
N LEU A 376 32.46 0.48 1.97
CA LEU A 376 31.61 0.60 3.15
C LEU A 376 30.75 -0.65 3.30
N VAL A 377 30.80 -1.28 4.47
CA VAL A 377 29.92 -2.38 4.86
C VAL A 377 29.01 -1.91 5.99
N PRO A 378 27.71 -1.67 5.72
CA PRO A 378 26.77 -1.14 6.69
C PRO A 378 26.25 -2.24 7.63
N GLY A 379 25.33 -1.85 8.52
CA GLY A 379 24.58 -2.80 9.35
C GLY A 379 23.71 -3.77 8.53
N GLY A 380 23.32 -4.86 9.16
CA GLY A 380 22.42 -5.86 8.59
C GLY A 380 22.09 -6.96 9.61
N PHE A 381 21.17 -7.84 9.24
CA PHE A 381 20.76 -8.95 10.10
C PHE A 381 20.76 -10.28 9.33
N GLY A 382 20.89 -11.39 10.06
CA GLY A 382 20.81 -12.75 9.51
C GLY A 382 22.02 -13.18 8.69
N VAL A 383 21.96 -14.39 8.15
CA VAL A 383 23.11 -15.09 7.54
C VAL A 383 23.35 -14.71 6.07
N ARG A 384 22.32 -14.30 5.33
CA ARG A 384 22.44 -14.03 3.89
C ARG A 384 23.51 -12.95 3.60
N GLY A 385 24.38 -13.20 2.63
CA GLY A 385 25.37 -12.22 2.14
C GLY A 385 26.55 -11.95 3.08
N THR A 386 26.66 -12.64 4.22
CA THR A 386 27.75 -12.36 5.18
C THR A 386 29.11 -12.78 4.64
N GLU A 387 29.18 -13.87 3.87
CA GLU A 387 30.43 -14.33 3.25
C GLU A 387 30.92 -13.34 2.19
N GLY A 388 30.02 -12.84 1.34
CA GLY A 388 30.37 -11.81 0.35
C GLY A 388 30.86 -10.50 0.98
N MET A 389 30.25 -10.08 2.10
CA MET A 389 30.76 -8.94 2.88
C MET A 389 32.17 -9.18 3.42
N MET A 390 32.45 -10.36 3.99
CA MET A 390 33.78 -10.70 4.48
C MET A 390 34.83 -10.72 3.36
N LEU A 391 34.47 -11.17 2.15
CA LEU A 391 35.36 -11.11 0.99
C LEU A 391 35.70 -9.67 0.60
N ALA A 392 34.73 -8.75 0.64
CA ALA A 392 34.98 -7.32 0.41
C ALA A 392 35.88 -6.71 1.50
N ILE A 393 35.67 -7.07 2.77
CA ILE A 393 36.50 -6.61 3.89
C ILE A 393 37.95 -7.09 3.75
N LYS A 394 38.13 -8.37 3.43
CA LYS A 394 39.44 -8.96 3.14
C LYS A 394 40.16 -8.20 2.01
N HIS A 395 39.45 -7.94 0.92
CA HIS A 395 39.98 -7.18 -0.20
C HIS A 395 40.44 -5.78 0.23
N ALA A 396 39.62 -5.07 0.99
CA ALA A 396 39.95 -3.74 1.49
C ALA A 396 41.23 -3.76 2.34
N ARG A 397 41.32 -4.70 3.29
CA ARG A 397 42.47 -4.90 4.19
C ARG A 397 43.76 -5.19 3.44
N GLU A 398 43.72 -6.12 2.48
CA GLU A 398 44.90 -6.60 1.76
C GLU A 398 45.40 -5.60 0.71
N GLN A 399 44.47 -4.91 0.02
CA GLN A 399 44.80 -3.90 -0.99
C GLN A 399 44.97 -2.49 -0.43
N LYS A 400 44.86 -2.33 0.90
CA LYS A 400 44.97 -1.04 1.60
C LYS A 400 43.95 0.00 1.13
N ILE A 401 42.75 -0.43 0.73
CA ILE A 401 41.66 0.45 0.29
C ILE A 401 40.91 0.95 1.53
N PRO A 402 40.67 2.27 1.68
CA PRO A 402 39.87 2.83 2.76
C PRO A 402 38.59 2.02 3.04
N PHE A 403 38.38 1.66 4.31
CA PHE A 403 37.29 0.81 4.75
C PHE A 403 36.55 1.41 5.95
N LEU A 404 35.21 1.35 5.91
CA LEU A 404 34.32 1.67 7.02
C LEU A 404 33.31 0.54 7.24
N GLY A 405 33.41 -0.15 8.39
CA GLY A 405 32.45 -1.16 8.84
C GLY A 405 31.56 -0.63 9.94
N ILE A 406 30.23 -0.72 9.78
CA ILE A 406 29.25 -0.20 10.74
C ILE A 406 28.44 -1.37 11.30
N CYS A 407 28.36 -1.46 12.63
CA CYS A 407 27.60 -2.48 13.35
C CYS A 407 27.96 -3.90 12.87
N LEU A 408 27.15 -4.53 12.03
CA LEU A 408 27.49 -5.82 11.41
C LEU A 408 28.82 -5.77 10.64
N GLY A 409 29.13 -4.67 9.95
CA GLY A 409 30.41 -4.52 9.24
C GLY A 409 31.63 -4.57 10.16
N PHE A 410 31.53 -4.05 11.39
CA PHE A 410 32.57 -4.21 12.42
C PHE A 410 32.70 -5.67 12.84
N GLN A 411 31.58 -6.34 13.13
CA GLN A 411 31.59 -7.74 13.56
C GLN A 411 32.21 -8.65 12.50
N LEU A 412 31.84 -8.47 11.22
CA LEU A 412 32.38 -9.25 10.12
C LEU A 412 33.87 -8.97 9.88
N ALA A 413 34.36 -7.77 10.17
CA ALA A 413 35.80 -7.49 10.09
C ALA A 413 36.60 -8.26 11.15
N VAL A 414 36.06 -8.41 12.36
CA VAL A 414 36.69 -9.24 13.41
C VAL A 414 36.65 -10.72 13.02
N VAL A 415 35.53 -11.21 12.47
CA VAL A 415 35.41 -12.60 11.99
C VAL A 415 36.36 -12.87 10.82
N GLU A 416 36.44 -11.97 9.84
CA GLU A 416 37.36 -12.06 8.70
C GLU A 416 38.82 -12.17 9.17
N TRP A 417 39.22 -11.35 10.15
CA TRP A 417 40.56 -11.39 10.71
C TRP A 417 40.86 -12.72 11.41
N ALA A 418 39.93 -13.22 12.23
CA ALA A 418 40.09 -14.51 12.90
C ALA A 418 40.25 -15.66 11.89
N ARG A 419 39.49 -15.64 10.78
CA ARG A 419 39.58 -16.67 9.73
C ARG A 419 40.87 -16.58 8.92
N ASN A 420 41.24 -15.39 8.44
CA ASN A 420 42.31 -15.25 7.46
C ASN A 420 43.69 -14.95 8.07
N VAL A 421 43.77 -14.29 9.23
CA VAL A 421 45.03 -13.93 9.88
C VAL A 421 45.39 -14.92 10.99
N MET A 422 44.42 -15.28 11.84
CA MET A 422 44.64 -16.26 12.92
C MET A 422 44.46 -17.72 12.47
N ASN A 423 43.97 -17.96 11.25
CA ASN A 423 43.68 -19.29 10.70
C ASN A 423 42.65 -20.10 11.51
N VAL A 424 41.69 -19.43 12.15
CA VAL A 424 40.57 -20.07 12.85
C VAL A 424 39.43 -20.27 11.85
N SER A 425 39.45 -21.40 11.13
CA SER A 425 38.53 -21.64 10.01
C SER A 425 37.05 -21.71 10.41
N ASP A 426 36.73 -22.10 11.65
CA ASP A 426 35.37 -22.19 12.17
C ASP A 426 34.87 -20.90 12.83
N ALA A 427 35.69 -19.84 12.89
CA ALA A 427 35.32 -18.56 13.48
C ALA A 427 34.03 -18.00 12.85
N THR A 428 33.01 -17.76 13.66
CA THR A 428 31.76 -17.12 13.19
C THR A 428 31.02 -16.44 14.35
N SER A 429 29.87 -15.84 14.03
CA SER A 429 28.93 -15.29 15.01
C SER A 429 27.96 -16.36 15.52
N ALA A 430 27.67 -16.33 16.81
CA ALA A 430 26.60 -17.10 17.43
C ALA A 430 25.20 -16.72 16.87
N GLU A 431 25.06 -15.56 16.21
CA GLU A 431 23.86 -15.22 15.43
C GLU A 431 23.67 -16.16 14.24
N PHE A 432 24.77 -16.51 13.55
CA PHE A 432 24.70 -17.26 12.29
C PHE A 432 24.75 -18.77 12.53
N ASN A 433 25.56 -19.20 13.50
CA ASN A 433 25.64 -20.59 13.92
C ASN A 433 25.75 -20.66 15.44
N PRO A 434 24.63 -20.97 16.15
CA PRO A 434 24.63 -21.11 17.60
C PRO A 434 25.50 -22.25 18.14
N GLU A 435 25.83 -23.26 17.32
CA GLU A 435 26.58 -24.45 17.73
C GLU A 435 28.09 -24.37 17.40
N VAL A 436 28.58 -23.20 17.00
CA VAL A 436 30.01 -23.00 16.68
C VAL A 436 30.90 -23.22 17.91
N LYS A 437 32.04 -23.90 17.73
CA LYS A 437 33.00 -24.16 18.82
C LYS A 437 33.77 -22.92 19.24
N ASN A 438 34.14 -22.07 18.28
CA ASN A 438 34.85 -20.81 18.50
C ASN A 438 33.98 -19.60 18.13
N PRO A 439 32.99 -19.22 18.95
CA PRO A 439 32.17 -18.03 18.68
C PRO A 439 32.99 -16.76 18.91
N ILE A 440 33.37 -16.09 17.82
CA ILE A 440 34.07 -14.80 17.87
C ILE A 440 33.12 -13.69 18.32
N ILE A 441 31.87 -13.78 17.88
CA ILE A 441 30.80 -12.85 18.23
C ILE A 441 29.73 -13.62 19.02
N VAL A 442 29.39 -13.12 20.21
CA VAL A 442 28.48 -13.78 21.17
C VAL A 442 27.29 -12.90 21.50
N PHE A 443 26.19 -13.53 21.89
CA PHE A 443 25.00 -12.81 22.37
C PHE A 443 25.25 -12.29 23.79
N MET A 444 25.39 -10.97 23.94
CA MET A 444 25.68 -10.32 25.22
C MET A 444 24.73 -9.14 25.47
N PRO A 445 23.44 -9.42 25.78
CA PRO A 445 22.44 -8.38 25.96
C PRO A 445 22.71 -7.51 27.20
N GLU A 446 22.09 -6.34 27.25
CA GLU A 446 22.06 -5.54 28.47
C GLU A 446 21.02 -6.11 29.45
N ILE A 447 21.41 -6.21 30.72
CA ILE A 447 20.50 -6.57 31.81
C ILE A 447 19.86 -5.27 32.31
N SER A 448 18.55 -5.17 32.19
CA SER A 448 17.76 -4.11 32.83
C SER A 448 17.21 -4.60 34.17
N ARG A 449 17.13 -3.72 35.17
CA ARG A 449 16.49 -4.02 36.47
C ARG A 449 14.95 -4.10 36.39
N THR A 450 14.37 -3.55 35.33
CA THR A 450 12.93 -3.32 35.15
C THR A 450 12.32 -4.16 34.04
N HIS A 451 13.09 -4.43 32.97
CA HIS A 451 12.70 -5.34 31.89
C HIS A 451 13.35 -6.71 32.10
N MET A 452 12.53 -7.71 32.44
CA MET A 452 12.97 -9.10 32.57
C MET A 452 13.35 -9.66 31.19
N GLY A 453 14.59 -10.11 31.02
CA GLY A 453 15.11 -10.68 29.77
C GLY A 453 16.38 -9.98 29.26
N GLY A 454 16.91 -10.46 28.13
CA GLY A 454 18.07 -9.85 27.47
C GLY A 454 17.66 -8.65 26.60
N THR A 455 17.87 -7.42 27.09
CA THR A 455 17.55 -6.20 26.35
C THR A 455 18.63 -5.84 25.32
N MET A 456 18.23 -5.20 24.22
CA MET A 456 19.15 -4.72 23.18
C MET A 456 20.01 -3.57 23.71
N ARG A 457 21.28 -3.47 23.30
CA ARG A 457 22.07 -2.26 23.52
C ARG A 457 21.58 -1.18 22.55
N LEU A 458 20.93 -0.17 23.12
CA LEU A 458 20.14 0.81 22.37
C LEU A 458 20.38 2.24 22.90
N GLY A 459 20.30 3.21 21.99
CA GLY A 459 20.40 4.65 22.26
C GLY A 459 21.83 5.17 22.33
N LEU A 460 22.00 6.40 22.83
CA LEU A 460 23.31 7.04 22.96
C LEU A 460 24.12 6.35 24.07
N ARG A 461 25.35 5.94 23.75
CA ARG A 461 26.27 5.36 24.73
C ARG A 461 27.66 5.95 24.61
N PRO A 462 28.37 6.07 25.75
CA PRO A 462 29.76 6.45 25.74
C PRO A 462 30.66 5.31 25.26
N THR A 463 31.68 5.68 24.48
CA THR A 463 32.83 4.87 24.11
C THR A 463 34.08 5.53 24.66
N VAL A 464 34.88 4.81 25.44
CA VAL A 464 36.13 5.30 26.00
C VAL A 464 37.28 4.79 25.14
N PHE A 465 38.14 5.70 24.69
CA PHE A 465 39.35 5.36 23.96
C PHE A 465 40.48 4.95 24.90
N ASP A 466 41.29 3.99 24.47
CA ASP A 466 42.44 3.50 25.21
C ASP A 466 43.52 4.58 25.40
N SER A 467 44.17 4.56 26.57
CA SER A 467 45.33 5.39 26.87
C SER A 467 46.51 5.00 25.95
N GLY A 468 47.04 5.98 25.21
CA GLY A 468 48.09 5.78 24.18
C GLY A 468 47.56 5.82 22.74
N SER A 469 46.24 5.82 22.52
CA SER A 469 45.65 5.98 21.18
C SER A 469 45.76 7.42 20.64
N GLU A 470 46.03 8.42 21.48
CA GLU A 470 46.13 9.86 21.14
C GLU A 470 47.04 10.13 19.93
N ASN A 471 48.19 9.44 19.90
CA ASN A 471 49.28 9.78 19.00
C ASN A 471 49.04 9.26 17.58
N TRP A 472 48.36 8.13 17.43
CA TRP A 472 48.28 7.40 16.17
C TRP A 472 46.86 7.19 15.64
N SER A 473 45.84 7.14 16.52
CA SER A 473 44.46 6.88 16.11
C SER A 473 43.94 8.05 15.28
N LYS A 474 43.53 7.76 14.05
CA LYS A 474 42.95 8.78 13.15
C LYS A 474 41.54 9.08 13.57
N ILE A 475 40.78 8.06 13.98
CA ILE A 475 39.39 8.28 14.41
C ILE A 475 39.32 9.15 15.66
N ARG A 476 40.20 8.94 16.64
CA ARG A 476 40.27 9.80 17.83
C ARG A 476 40.58 11.26 17.47
N LYS A 477 41.47 11.49 16.51
CA LYS A 477 41.77 12.84 16.01
C LYS A 477 40.57 13.47 15.31
N LEU A 478 39.81 12.70 14.53
CA LEU A 478 38.56 13.15 13.89
C LEU A 478 37.47 13.52 14.92
N TYR A 479 37.48 12.91 16.10
CA TYR A 479 36.61 13.29 17.23
C TYR A 479 37.26 14.38 18.13
N GLY A 480 38.11 15.25 17.59
CA GLY A 480 38.70 16.35 18.35
C GLY A 480 39.77 15.95 19.37
N GLY A 481 40.26 14.70 19.34
CA GLY A 481 41.24 14.19 20.31
C GLY A 481 40.64 13.75 21.65
N ALA A 482 39.31 13.79 21.80
CA ALA A 482 38.63 13.42 23.03
C ALA A 482 38.95 11.97 23.45
N GLY A 483 39.12 11.72 24.76
CA GLY A 483 39.30 10.37 25.29
C GLY A 483 37.99 9.57 25.39
N LYS A 484 36.85 10.22 25.13
CA LYS A 484 35.52 9.65 25.24
C LYS A 484 34.62 10.26 24.17
N ILE A 485 33.83 9.42 23.51
CA ILE A 485 32.87 9.83 22.47
C ILE A 485 31.49 9.24 22.78
N TRP A 486 30.46 9.80 22.16
CA TRP A 486 29.08 9.35 22.32
C TRP A 486 28.48 9.08 20.97
N GLU A 487 27.99 7.86 20.77
CA GLU A 487 27.36 7.43 19.54
C GLU A 487 26.13 6.57 19.83
N ARG A 488 25.23 6.49 18.85
CA ARG A 488 23.98 5.72 19.00
C ARG A 488 24.21 4.25 18.64
N HIS A 489 23.71 3.34 19.46
CA HIS A 489 23.81 1.90 19.23
C HIS A 489 22.44 1.28 18.98
N ARG A 490 22.44 0.18 18.22
CA ARG A 490 21.28 -0.69 17.99
C ARG A 490 21.73 -2.10 17.62
N HIS A 491 22.12 -2.90 18.61
CA HIS A 491 22.60 -4.27 18.38
C HIS A 491 22.50 -5.14 19.64
N ARG A 492 22.70 -6.46 19.48
CA ARG A 492 22.56 -7.47 20.54
C ARG A 492 23.79 -8.35 20.75
N TYR A 493 24.73 -8.29 19.81
CA TYR A 493 25.85 -9.21 19.72
C TYR A 493 27.15 -8.42 19.86
N GLU A 494 28.11 -8.98 20.59
CA GLU A 494 29.37 -8.33 20.96
C GLU A 494 30.54 -9.27 20.66
N VAL A 495 31.75 -8.72 20.57
CA VAL A 495 32.97 -9.55 20.50
C VAL A 495 33.11 -10.35 21.79
N ASN A 496 33.42 -11.64 21.68
CA ASN A 496 33.60 -12.52 22.82
C ASN A 496 34.77 -12.03 23.70
N PRO A 497 34.53 -11.57 24.95
CA PRO A 497 35.58 -11.04 25.82
C PRO A 497 36.73 -12.01 26.07
N GLU A 498 36.46 -13.32 26.07
CA GLU A 498 37.47 -14.37 26.30
C GLU A 498 38.49 -14.49 25.15
N LEU A 499 38.16 -13.97 23.96
CA LEU A 499 39.01 -14.03 22.77
C LEU A 499 39.67 -12.69 22.45
N VAL A 500 39.30 -11.59 23.13
CA VAL A 500 39.83 -10.24 22.87
C VAL A 500 41.35 -10.20 23.00
N GLU A 501 41.91 -10.76 24.08
CA GLU A 501 43.36 -10.76 24.29
C GLU A 501 44.11 -11.47 23.15
N LYS A 502 43.58 -12.61 22.67
CA LYS A 502 44.16 -13.36 21.54
C LYS A 502 44.05 -12.59 20.23
N LEU A 503 42.93 -11.88 20.00
CA LEU A 503 42.73 -11.02 18.83
C LEU A 503 43.72 -9.86 18.83
N GLU A 504 43.89 -9.17 19.95
CA GLU A 504 44.84 -8.05 20.08
C GLU A 504 46.29 -8.49 19.88
N GLN A 505 46.69 -9.63 20.48
CA GLN A 505 48.02 -10.22 20.29
C GLN A 505 48.30 -10.60 18.83
N SER A 506 47.26 -10.93 18.05
CA SER A 506 47.39 -11.22 16.61
C SER A 506 47.59 -9.97 15.74
N GLY A 507 47.52 -8.77 16.33
CA GLY A 507 47.68 -7.49 15.63
C GLY A 507 46.37 -6.79 15.26
N LEU A 508 45.23 -7.19 15.84
CA LEU A 508 43.92 -6.54 15.66
C LEU A 508 43.60 -5.63 16.88
N PRO A 509 43.97 -4.34 16.85
CA PRO A 509 43.80 -3.45 18.01
C PRO A 509 42.35 -2.97 18.18
N PHE A 510 41.75 -3.23 19.34
CA PHE A 510 40.54 -2.55 19.77
C PHE A 510 40.92 -1.30 20.55
N ILE A 511 40.55 -0.13 20.03
CA ILE A 511 40.99 1.15 20.60
C ILE A 511 39.90 1.85 21.41
N GLY A 512 38.65 1.41 21.28
CA GLY A 512 37.51 2.00 21.97
C GLY A 512 36.67 0.91 22.61
N ARG A 513 36.36 1.09 23.89
CA ARG A 513 35.59 0.14 24.71
C ARG A 513 34.40 0.83 25.38
N ASP A 514 33.47 0.04 25.90
CA ASP A 514 32.49 0.59 26.86
C ASP A 514 33.18 1.04 28.15
N GLU A 515 32.45 1.75 29.02
CA GLU A 515 33.04 2.29 30.25
C GLU A 515 33.58 1.23 31.21
N LYS A 516 33.05 0.00 31.12
CA LYS A 516 33.51 -1.13 31.91
C LYS A 516 34.71 -1.86 31.31
N GLY A 517 35.02 -1.61 30.03
CA GLY A 517 36.04 -2.35 29.29
C GLY A 517 35.63 -3.76 28.88
N GLU A 518 34.35 -4.13 29.02
CA GLU A 518 33.81 -5.47 28.70
C GLU A 518 33.51 -5.60 27.20
N ARG A 519 33.13 -4.51 26.52
CA ARG A 519 32.66 -4.50 25.12
C ARG A 519 33.59 -3.73 24.22
N MET A 520 34.05 -4.35 23.15
CA MET A 520 34.86 -3.69 22.12
C MET A 520 33.97 -2.94 21.14
N GLN A 521 34.20 -1.65 20.95
CA GLN A 521 33.33 -0.78 20.15
C GLN A 521 34.01 -0.16 18.94
N VAL A 522 35.33 0.01 18.97
CA VAL A 522 36.11 0.62 17.89
C VAL A 522 37.32 -0.24 17.55
N LEU A 523 37.42 -0.60 16.27
CA LEU A 523 38.54 -1.30 15.66
C LEU A 523 39.24 -0.36 14.68
N GLU A 524 40.55 -0.17 14.81
CA GLU A 524 41.32 0.66 13.87
C GLU A 524 42.72 0.09 13.58
N LEU A 525 43.03 -0.24 12.32
CA LEU A 525 44.37 -0.75 11.96
C LEU A 525 45.40 0.40 11.82
N LYS A 526 46.53 0.26 12.52
CA LYS A 526 47.65 1.24 12.53
C LYS A 526 48.26 1.45 11.14
N ASP A 527 48.66 0.35 10.47
CA ASP A 527 49.46 0.36 9.24
C ASP A 527 48.63 0.44 7.94
N HIS A 528 47.33 0.68 8.05
CA HIS A 528 46.39 0.81 6.94
C HIS A 528 46.01 2.28 6.73
N PRO A 529 45.83 2.80 5.50
CA PRO A 529 45.46 4.21 5.26
C PRO A 529 44.25 4.65 6.08
N PHE A 530 43.14 3.91 5.97
CA PHE A 530 41.95 4.08 6.80
C PHE A 530 41.20 2.74 6.89
N PHE A 531 41.25 2.04 8.01
CA PHE A 531 40.46 0.81 8.22
C PHE A 531 39.79 0.93 9.58
N LEU A 532 38.50 1.22 9.57
CA LEU A 532 37.73 1.53 10.75
C LEU A 532 36.52 0.63 10.84
N GLY A 533 36.35 -0.05 11.96
CA GLY A 533 35.11 -0.71 12.34
C GLY A 533 34.52 -0.01 13.57
N LEU A 534 33.23 0.30 13.52
CA LEU A 534 32.46 0.88 14.61
C LEU A 534 31.24 0.01 14.92
N GLN A 535 31.08 -0.38 16.18
CA GLN A 535 29.89 -1.10 16.63
C GLN A 535 28.66 -0.19 16.77
N ALA A 536 28.87 1.12 16.84
CA ALA A 536 27.81 2.13 16.84
C ALA A 536 27.31 2.44 15.42
N HIS A 537 26.25 3.25 15.31
CA HIS A 537 25.67 3.77 14.08
C HIS A 537 25.91 5.29 13.97
N PRO A 538 27.12 5.71 13.52
CA PRO A 538 27.49 7.12 13.42
C PRO A 538 26.72 7.90 12.33
N GLU A 539 25.97 7.21 11.47
CA GLU A 539 25.14 7.80 10.42
C GLU A 539 23.95 8.60 10.97
N PHE A 540 23.41 8.20 12.13
CA PHE A 540 22.31 8.92 12.79
C PHE A 540 22.75 10.27 13.35
N CYS A 541 24.03 10.40 13.70
CA CYS A 541 24.59 11.61 14.29
C CYS A 541 25.04 12.64 13.23
N SER A 542 25.02 12.29 11.94
CA SER A 542 25.49 13.17 10.86
C SER A 542 24.53 14.34 10.62
N ARG A 543 25.06 15.55 10.47
CA ARG A 543 24.34 16.76 10.05
C ARG A 543 24.95 17.35 8.78
N PRO A 544 24.21 18.08 7.93
CA PRO A 544 24.75 18.66 6.70
C PRO A 544 25.92 19.64 6.95
N LEU A 545 25.82 20.45 8.01
CA LEU A 545 26.86 21.41 8.40
C LEU A 545 27.87 20.85 9.43
N ASN A 546 27.60 19.68 10.00
CA ASN A 546 28.46 18.99 10.96
C ASN A 546 28.46 17.48 10.62
N PRO A 547 29.20 17.06 9.58
CA PRO A 547 29.19 15.68 9.12
C PRO A 547 29.80 14.75 10.18
N SER A 548 29.29 13.51 10.21
CA SER A 548 29.75 12.48 11.13
C SER A 548 31.27 12.19 10.96
N PRO A 549 32.09 12.24 12.04
CA PRO A 549 33.54 12.11 11.93
C PRO A 549 34.05 10.83 11.24
N PRO A 550 33.51 9.61 11.52
CA PRO A 550 33.89 8.40 10.80
C PRO A 550 33.67 8.49 9.29
N PHE A 551 32.53 9.03 8.88
CA PHE A 551 32.18 9.20 7.46
C PHE A 551 33.03 10.27 6.78
N LEU A 552 33.30 11.39 7.47
CA LEU A 552 34.18 12.44 6.97
C LEU A 552 35.59 11.91 6.75
N GLY A 553 36.14 11.19 7.72
CA GLY A 553 37.45 10.55 7.62
C GLY A 553 37.51 9.54 6.47
N PHE A 554 36.48 8.70 6.33
CA PHE A 554 36.37 7.70 5.28
C PHE A 554 36.34 8.33 3.88
N ILE A 555 35.47 9.32 3.66
CA ILE A 555 35.37 10.02 2.38
C ILE A 555 36.66 10.80 2.05
N ALA A 556 37.24 11.48 3.04
CA ALA A 556 38.48 12.22 2.83
C ALA A 556 39.65 11.27 2.50
N ALA A 557 39.76 10.13 3.19
CA ALA A 557 40.77 9.09 2.89
C ALA A 557 40.56 8.42 1.53
N ALA A 558 39.31 8.23 1.10
CA ALA A 558 38.96 7.72 -0.23
C ALA A 558 39.17 8.73 -1.36
N SER A 559 39.29 10.02 -1.03
CA SER A 559 39.53 11.08 -2.00
C SER A 559 41.02 11.20 -2.31
N ASP A 560 41.81 11.64 -1.33
CA ASP A 560 43.25 11.78 -1.44
C ASP A 560 43.89 12.03 -0.06
N ARG A 561 45.20 11.80 0.02
CA ARG A 561 45.94 11.87 1.29
C ARG A 561 46.00 13.29 1.86
N GLU A 562 46.06 14.32 1.02
CA GLU A 562 46.16 15.71 1.46
C GLU A 562 44.85 16.17 2.10
N THR A 563 43.73 15.94 1.42
CA THR A 563 42.38 16.20 1.92
C THR A 563 42.14 15.51 3.27
N PHE A 564 42.56 14.25 3.40
CA PHE A 564 42.46 13.54 4.68
C PHE A 564 43.24 14.20 5.82
N HIS A 565 44.49 14.61 5.58
CA HIS A 565 45.29 15.31 6.59
C HIS A 565 44.69 16.67 6.98
N GLN A 566 44.19 17.44 6.00
CA GLN A 566 43.51 18.72 6.26
C GLN A 566 42.26 18.53 7.14
N GLN A 567 41.46 17.50 6.89
CA GLN A 567 40.27 17.24 7.71
C GLN A 567 40.63 16.78 9.13
N LEU A 568 41.72 16.03 9.31
CA LEU A 568 42.21 15.66 10.65
C LEU A 568 42.57 16.90 11.48
N GLU A 569 43.35 17.82 10.91
CA GLU A 569 43.74 19.06 11.59
C GLU A 569 42.52 19.95 11.87
N PHE A 570 41.60 20.06 10.91
CA PHE A 570 40.38 20.84 11.09
C PHE A 570 39.52 20.30 12.23
N GLN A 571 39.28 18.98 12.27
CA GLN A 571 38.45 18.36 13.30
C GLN A 571 39.08 18.43 14.68
N LEU A 572 40.40 18.30 14.79
CA LEU A 572 41.13 18.49 16.04
C LEU A 572 40.87 19.85 16.69
N ALA A 573 40.67 20.90 15.89
CA ALA A 573 40.43 22.25 16.39
C ALA A 573 38.93 22.62 16.53
N ASN A 574 38.03 22.00 15.74
CA ASN A 574 36.66 22.50 15.56
C ASN A 574 35.55 21.48 15.85
N PHE A 575 35.89 20.23 16.18
CA PHE A 575 34.86 19.21 16.42
C PHE A 575 33.94 19.61 17.59
N LYS A 576 32.63 19.55 17.35
CA LYS A 576 31.60 19.69 18.38
C LYS A 576 30.66 18.48 18.33
N PRO A 577 30.43 17.79 19.47
CA PRO A 577 29.44 16.73 19.54
C PRO A 577 28.04 17.23 19.10
N PRO A 578 27.29 16.44 18.32
CA PRO A 578 25.95 16.82 17.87
C PRO A 578 24.87 16.57 18.94
N HIS A 579 25.26 16.34 20.19
CA HIS A 579 24.38 15.97 21.29
C HIS A 579 24.39 17.05 22.37
N PRO A 580 23.24 17.30 23.02
CA PRO A 580 23.20 18.21 24.15
C PRO A 580 23.97 17.60 25.34
N GLU A 581 24.58 18.45 26.15
CA GLU A 581 25.44 18.02 27.26
C GLU A 581 24.69 17.14 28.26
N HIS A 582 23.43 17.47 28.55
CA HIS A 582 22.59 16.70 29.47
C HIS A 582 22.31 15.27 28.99
N ALA A 583 22.38 14.99 27.67
CA ALA A 583 22.18 13.64 27.13
C ALA A 583 23.44 12.78 27.19
N MET A 584 24.63 13.40 27.31
CA MET A 584 25.93 12.72 27.31
C MET A 584 26.28 12.17 28.71
N VAL A 585 25.44 11.28 29.22
CA VAL A 585 25.60 10.67 30.55
C VAL A 585 26.42 9.36 30.53
N ASN A 586 26.94 8.97 31.69
CA ASN A 586 27.62 7.69 31.89
C ASN A 586 26.62 6.52 31.87
N GLU A 587 27.07 5.31 31.55
CA GLU A 587 26.23 4.11 31.51
C GLU A 587 25.66 3.73 32.86
N SER A 588 26.34 4.04 33.96
CA SER A 588 25.84 3.79 35.31
C SER A 588 24.51 4.53 35.56
N ILE A 589 24.38 5.75 35.03
CA ILE A 589 23.19 6.59 35.13
C ILE A 589 22.08 6.05 34.21
N LEU A 590 22.45 5.59 33.01
CA LEU A 590 21.48 4.99 32.06
C LEU A 590 20.85 3.69 32.58
N ARG A 591 21.43 3.02 33.57
CA ARG A 591 20.83 1.83 34.21
C ARG A 591 19.69 2.18 35.16
N ASP A 592 19.55 3.44 35.55
CA ASP A 592 18.45 3.93 36.39
C ASP A 592 17.32 4.52 35.53
N GLU A 593 16.15 3.86 35.54
CA GLU A 593 15.01 4.26 34.71
C GLU A 593 14.36 5.58 35.13
N THR A 594 14.48 5.96 36.41
CA THR A 594 13.99 7.27 36.85
C THR A 594 14.76 8.40 36.16
N VAL A 595 16.04 8.17 35.86
CA VAL A 595 16.89 9.12 35.15
C VAL A 595 16.69 9.03 33.64
N LYS A 596 16.48 7.85 33.05
CA LYS A 596 16.09 7.72 31.63
C LYS A 596 14.84 8.51 31.27
N THR A 597 13.84 8.49 32.16
CA THR A 597 12.59 9.26 31.97
C THR A 597 12.83 10.76 32.09
N LYS A 598 13.71 11.20 33.01
CA LYS A 598 14.10 12.62 33.14
C LYS A 598 14.92 13.11 31.94
N LEU A 599 15.85 12.30 31.46
CA LEU A 599 16.65 12.56 30.26
C LEU A 599 15.79 12.60 28.99
N ALA A 600 14.80 11.73 28.86
CA ALA A 600 13.84 11.76 27.75
C ALA A 600 12.93 13.01 27.76
N ASN A 601 12.73 13.62 28.93
CA ASN A 601 11.91 14.80 29.15
C ASN A 601 12.73 16.11 29.23
N GLY A 602 14.05 16.09 28.99
CA GLY A 602 14.91 17.27 29.04
C GLY A 602 15.07 17.89 30.44
N ILE A 603 14.82 17.14 31.52
CA ILE A 603 14.97 17.64 32.89
C ILE A 603 16.39 17.34 33.38
N ALA A 604 17.21 18.38 33.53
CA ALA A 604 18.58 18.28 34.07
C ALA A 604 18.57 17.67 35.49
N SER A 605 19.52 16.77 35.77
CA SER A 605 19.78 16.32 37.13
C SER A 605 20.70 17.33 37.82
N ASP A 606 20.15 18.17 38.69
CA ASP A 606 20.97 18.98 39.59
C ASP A 606 21.80 18.08 40.52
N ASN A 607 23.11 18.29 40.54
CA ASN A 607 24.04 17.65 41.45
C ASN A 607 23.96 18.27 42.85
N HIS A 608 24.13 17.41 43.86
CA HIS A 608 24.30 17.69 45.28
C HIS A 608 23.08 18.26 46.03
N VAL A 609 22.28 17.34 46.59
CA VAL A 609 21.61 17.61 47.86
C VAL A 609 22.12 16.59 48.87
N GLU A 610 22.88 17.10 49.85
CA GLU A 610 23.34 16.38 51.03
C GLU A 610 22.18 15.70 51.75
N GLU A 611 22.43 14.47 52.21
CA GLU A 611 21.61 13.80 53.21
C GLU A 611 21.43 14.71 54.44
N ARG A 612 20.18 15.03 54.78
CA ARG A 612 19.81 15.39 56.15
C ARG A 612 18.63 14.54 56.60
N GLU A 613 18.94 13.61 57.48
CA GLU A 613 18.01 12.92 58.38
C GLU A 613 17.13 13.92 59.14
N TYR A 614 15.85 13.59 59.37
CA TYR A 614 15.18 13.81 60.67
C TYR A 614 13.91 12.93 60.81
N MET A 615 14.04 11.89 61.65
CA MET A 615 13.13 11.42 62.71
C MET A 615 11.65 11.02 62.47
N SER A 616 11.42 9.71 62.58
CA SER A 616 10.56 8.96 63.55
C SER A 616 9.04 9.28 63.79
N MET A 617 8.20 8.29 63.40
CA MET A 617 7.09 7.60 64.13
C MET A 617 5.77 8.33 64.48
N PRO A 618 4.61 7.63 64.77
CA PRO A 618 4.36 6.18 64.86
C PRO A 618 3.07 5.64 64.15
N LYS A 619 2.95 4.29 64.17
CA LYS A 619 1.77 3.45 63.86
C LYS A 619 0.63 3.56 64.90
N ALA A 620 -0.63 3.49 64.44
CA ALA A 620 -1.84 2.99 65.13
C ALA A 620 -2.98 2.93 64.07
N ASP A 621 -3.99 2.07 64.05
CA ASP A 621 -4.34 0.86 64.79
C ASP A 621 -5.35 0.08 63.91
N LEU A 622 -5.29 -1.25 63.95
CA LEU A 622 -6.26 -2.16 63.34
C LEU A 622 -7.27 -2.56 64.41
N SER A 623 -8.49 -2.03 64.38
CA SER A 623 -9.61 -2.61 65.13
C SER A 623 -10.96 -2.18 64.55
N ASN A 624 -11.55 -3.04 63.72
CA ASN A 624 -12.96 -3.41 63.84
C ASN A 624 -13.24 -4.60 62.93
N ALA A 625 -13.45 -5.75 63.57
CA ALA A 625 -13.82 -7.01 62.96
C ALA A 625 -15.32 -7.26 63.14
N GLN A 626 -15.86 -8.12 62.27
CA GLN A 626 -17.09 -8.92 62.41
C GLN A 626 -18.41 -8.16 62.20
N ALA A 627 -19.44 -8.70 61.54
CA ALA A 627 -19.68 -9.95 60.82
C ALA A 627 -21.06 -9.83 60.14
N THR A 628 -21.33 -10.60 59.07
CA THR A 628 -22.53 -11.48 58.97
C THR A 628 -22.47 -12.39 57.73
N CYS A 629 -22.63 -13.69 58.02
CA CYS A 629 -23.09 -14.86 57.25
C CYS A 629 -22.83 -14.96 55.73
N ALA A 630 -22.13 -15.97 55.21
CA ALA A 630 -22.32 -17.42 55.35
C ALA A 630 -23.61 -17.96 54.70
N ASP A 631 -23.45 -18.60 53.54
CA ASP A 631 -24.22 -19.78 53.14
C ASP A 631 -23.29 -20.84 52.54
N VAL A 632 -23.64 -22.08 52.87
CA VAL A 632 -22.79 -23.28 53.00
C VAL A 632 -23.00 -24.22 51.81
N LYS A 633 -21.90 -24.59 51.15
CA LYS A 633 -21.42 -25.98 50.87
C LYS A 633 -22.46 -27.10 50.62
N MET A 634 -22.31 -27.79 49.47
CA MET A 634 -22.15 -29.26 49.28
C MET A 634 -22.41 -29.57 47.80
N LEU A 635 -21.51 -30.20 47.04
CA LEU A 635 -21.19 -31.64 47.11
C LEU A 635 -19.79 -31.93 46.52
N SER A 636 -19.06 -32.80 47.23
CA SER A 636 -17.81 -33.44 46.82
C SER A 636 -17.92 -34.94 47.11
N VAL A 637 -18.01 -35.78 46.08
CA VAL A 637 -17.72 -37.24 46.01
C VAL A 637 -17.63 -37.50 44.49
N GLU A 638 -16.59 -38.05 43.85
CA GLU A 638 -15.84 -39.27 44.13
C GLU A 638 -14.52 -39.28 43.31
N CYS A 639 -13.55 -40.05 43.78
CA CYS A 639 -12.21 -40.21 43.22
C CYS A 639 -12.11 -41.50 42.36
N SER A 640 -11.21 -41.49 41.37
CA SER A 640 -10.56 -42.65 40.73
C SER A 640 -11.40 -43.77 40.10
N GLU A 641 -11.53 -43.76 38.76
CA GLU A 641 -11.37 -44.95 37.88
C GLU A 641 -11.56 -44.54 36.41
N ALA A 642 -10.46 -44.33 35.66
CA ALA A 642 -10.35 -44.61 34.21
C ALA A 642 -8.99 -44.16 33.63
N VAL A 643 -7.89 -44.56 34.27
CA VAL A 643 -6.68 -44.93 33.53
C VAL A 643 -6.94 -46.30 32.89
N ARG A 644 -7.75 -46.34 31.83
CA ARG A 644 -7.89 -47.46 30.88
C ARG A 644 -8.90 -47.12 29.77
N ARG A 645 -8.41 -46.40 28.76
CA ARG A 645 -8.66 -46.66 27.32
C ARG A 645 -7.89 -45.62 26.51
N SER A 646 -6.60 -45.85 26.41
CA SER A 646 -5.83 -45.49 25.22
C SER A 646 -6.38 -46.27 24.01
N ARG A 647 -6.07 -45.76 22.81
CA ARG A 647 -6.38 -46.27 21.46
C ARG A 647 -7.61 -45.61 20.81
N ILE A 648 -7.39 -44.47 20.17
CA ILE A 648 -7.36 -44.33 18.70
C ILE A 648 -6.71 -42.96 18.41
N CYS A 649 -5.38 -42.91 18.54
CA CYS A 649 -4.54 -41.84 17.98
C CYS A 649 -3.33 -42.43 17.23
N GLU A 650 -3.42 -43.71 16.82
CA GLU A 650 -2.30 -44.45 16.22
C GLU A 650 -2.73 -45.32 15.03
N LYS A 651 -3.80 -44.93 14.32
CA LYS A 651 -4.28 -45.67 13.13
C LYS A 651 -4.83 -44.80 12.01
N PHE A 652 -4.15 -43.69 11.72
CA PHE A 652 -4.17 -43.06 10.38
C PHE A 652 -2.76 -42.58 9.96
N LYS A 653 -1.73 -43.31 10.40
CA LYS A 653 -0.44 -43.43 9.70
C LYS A 653 -0.36 -44.87 9.17
N SER A 654 -0.01 -45.01 7.89
CA SER A 654 0.20 -46.23 7.09
C SER A 654 -1.04 -46.98 6.54
N LYS A 655 -1.51 -46.54 5.37
CA LYS A 655 -2.06 -47.26 4.19
C LYS A 655 -2.88 -46.23 3.38
N CYS A 656 -2.55 -45.76 2.18
CA CYS A 656 -1.52 -46.12 1.21
C CYS A 656 -0.82 -44.84 0.72
N SER A 657 0.50 -44.93 0.75
CA SER A 657 1.47 -44.25 -0.08
C SER A 657 1.20 -44.45 -1.58
N GLN A 658 1.15 -43.37 -2.35
CA GLN A 658 1.79 -43.19 -3.66
C GLN A 658 1.74 -41.68 -4.02
N PRO A 659 2.67 -41.17 -4.84
CA PRO A 659 3.43 -39.97 -4.54
C PRO A 659 2.78 -38.71 -5.11
N VAL A 660 2.82 -37.64 -4.31
CA VAL A 660 2.60 -36.30 -4.84
C VAL A 660 3.92 -35.87 -5.47
N GLY A 661 4.07 -36.16 -6.77
CA GLY A 661 5.13 -35.63 -7.61
C GLY A 661 4.99 -34.11 -7.78
N PRO A 662 6.06 -33.42 -8.23
CA PRO A 662 6.11 -31.97 -8.28
C PRO A 662 5.33 -31.46 -9.50
N LEU A 663 4.21 -30.77 -9.30
CA LEU A 663 3.45 -30.17 -10.40
C LEU A 663 3.38 -28.64 -10.25
N MET A 664 4.45 -28.05 -10.77
CA MET A 664 4.57 -26.82 -11.55
C MET A 664 3.46 -25.74 -11.45
N ARG A 665 3.90 -24.59 -10.92
CA ARG A 665 3.23 -23.29 -10.78
C ARG A 665 3.19 -22.50 -12.09
N TYR A 666 2.01 -22.20 -12.62
CA TYR A 666 1.87 -21.33 -13.80
C TYR A 666 0.42 -20.69 -13.83
N GLY A 667 0.23 -19.35 -13.61
CA GLY A 667 -0.82 -18.48 -14.27
C GLY A 667 -0.35 -17.09 -14.88
N CYS A 668 -0.71 -16.69 -16.14
CA CYS A 668 -0.18 -15.55 -16.97
C CYS A 668 -1.13 -14.36 -17.29
N LYS A 669 -0.55 -13.19 -17.73
CA LYS A 669 -0.96 -12.34 -18.89
C LYS A 669 0.00 -11.16 -19.23
N LEU A 670 0.29 -10.99 -20.53
CA LEU A 670 1.15 -9.99 -21.23
C LEU A 670 0.47 -8.66 -21.67
N SER A 671 1.29 -7.60 -21.93
CA SER A 671 0.99 -6.42 -22.78
C SER A 671 2.06 -6.21 -23.87
N PHE A 672 1.66 -5.79 -25.08
CA PHE A 672 2.52 -5.42 -26.22
C PHE A 672 2.44 -3.91 -26.50
N GLU A 673 3.59 -3.27 -26.76
CA GLU A 673 3.73 -1.92 -27.34
C GLU A 673 4.29 -2.06 -28.77
N ASP A 674 3.67 -1.45 -29.80
CA ASP A 674 4.34 -0.36 -30.56
C ASP A 674 3.44 0.38 -31.58
N ARG A 675 3.76 1.68 -31.76
CA ARG A 675 3.61 2.56 -32.94
C ARG A 675 2.32 2.53 -33.79
N THR A 676 1.22 3.01 -33.23
CA THR A 676 0.27 3.98 -33.83
C THR A 676 -0.72 4.31 -32.71
N ASN A 677 -1.02 5.60 -32.51
CA ASN A 677 -1.69 6.08 -31.29
C ASN A 677 -3.21 5.81 -31.30
N THR A 678 -3.58 4.52 -31.37
CA THR A 678 -4.91 3.97 -31.13
C THR A 678 -4.70 2.64 -30.40
N SER A 679 -4.73 2.70 -29.07
CA SER A 679 -4.78 1.50 -28.22
C SER A 679 -6.12 0.79 -28.44
N VAL A 680 -6.18 -0.16 -29.36
CA VAL A 680 -7.31 -1.10 -29.44
C VAL A 680 -7.08 -2.15 -28.35
N SER A 681 -7.56 -1.83 -27.16
CA SER A 681 -7.79 -2.82 -26.10
C SER A 681 -8.83 -3.81 -26.60
N ILE A 682 -8.40 -4.97 -27.11
CA ILE A 682 -9.27 -6.15 -27.19
C ILE A 682 -9.24 -6.80 -25.80
N SER A 683 -9.80 -6.06 -24.83
CA SER A 683 -10.29 -6.61 -23.59
C SER A 683 -11.54 -7.40 -23.93
N TRP A 684 -11.57 -8.70 -23.65
CA TRP A 684 -12.83 -9.33 -23.29
C TRP A 684 -13.25 -8.70 -21.96
N GLY A 685 -13.88 -7.53 -22.07
CA GLY A 685 -14.48 -6.81 -20.98
C GLY A 685 -15.73 -7.57 -20.57
N LEU A 686 -15.67 -8.21 -19.41
CA LEU A 686 -16.87 -8.62 -18.69
C LEU A 686 -16.77 -8.19 -17.22
N LEU A 687 -16.85 -6.86 -17.08
CA LEU A 687 -17.24 -6.04 -15.93
C LEU A 687 -16.50 -6.27 -14.60
N MET A 688 -15.63 -5.32 -14.28
CA MET A 688 -15.10 -5.13 -12.93
C MET A 688 -16.03 -4.25 -12.07
N LEU A 689 -15.79 -4.35 -10.75
CA LEU A 689 -16.13 -3.44 -9.63
C LEU A 689 -17.55 -3.58 -9.07
N ALA A 690 -17.92 -3.35 -7.80
CA ALA A 690 -17.37 -3.19 -6.44
C ALA A 690 -18.50 -2.50 -5.60
N GLU A 691 -18.91 -3.12 -4.49
CA GLU A 691 -19.66 -2.65 -3.27
C GLU A 691 -20.93 -1.77 -3.34
N ASP A 692 -22.02 -2.34 -2.80
CA ASP A 692 -23.25 -1.84 -2.13
C ASP A 692 -24.26 -0.89 -2.83
N SER A 693 -25.41 -1.44 -3.30
CA SER A 693 -26.77 -1.03 -2.87
C SER A 693 -27.95 -1.79 -3.56
N ASP A 694 -29.10 -1.79 -2.85
CA ASP A 694 -30.54 -2.04 -3.15
C ASP A 694 -31.00 -3.16 -4.15
N PRO A 695 -31.83 -4.16 -3.74
CA PRO A 695 -32.17 -5.33 -4.59
C PRO A 695 -33.21 -5.12 -5.70
N THR A 696 -33.71 -3.91 -5.96
CA THR A 696 -34.93 -3.70 -6.77
C THR A 696 -34.73 -3.24 -8.23
N LEU A 697 -33.50 -3.04 -8.69
CA LEU A 697 -33.20 -2.50 -10.04
C LEU A 697 -32.29 -3.45 -10.85
N GLN A 698 -32.77 -3.94 -12.00
CA GLN A 698 -31.94 -4.66 -12.98
C GLN A 698 -31.49 -3.71 -14.09
N ILE A 699 -30.18 -3.56 -14.29
CA ILE A 699 -29.61 -2.85 -15.45
C ILE A 699 -29.06 -3.92 -16.40
N SER A 700 -29.55 -3.96 -17.63
CA SER A 700 -29.09 -4.91 -18.65
C SER A 700 -28.56 -4.13 -19.85
N MET A 701 -27.24 -4.21 -20.10
CA MET A 701 -26.63 -3.68 -21.32
C MET A 701 -26.93 -4.61 -22.49
N ILE A 702 -27.65 -4.10 -23.50
CA ILE A 702 -27.84 -4.82 -24.76
C ILE A 702 -27.44 -3.86 -25.89
N GLY A 703 -26.14 -3.87 -26.20
CA GLY A 703 -25.54 -3.38 -27.44
C GLY A 703 -24.93 -1.98 -27.40
N VAL A 704 -23.61 -1.92 -27.40
CA VAL A 704 -22.86 -0.71 -27.80
C VAL A 704 -22.42 -0.87 -29.26
N ARG A 705 -22.74 0.13 -30.07
CA ARG A 705 -22.33 0.28 -31.46
C ARG A 705 -20.84 0.64 -31.51
N LEU A 706 -19.98 -0.26 -31.98
CA LEU A 706 -18.64 0.12 -32.45
C LEU A 706 -18.82 0.83 -33.80
N ASN A 707 -18.79 2.16 -33.80
CA ASN A 707 -18.66 2.91 -35.05
C ASN A 707 -17.30 2.57 -35.68
N GLN A 708 -17.36 2.04 -36.91
CA GLN A 708 -16.22 2.02 -37.81
C GLN A 708 -15.63 3.43 -37.89
N ALA A 709 -14.33 3.50 -37.62
CA ALA A 709 -13.55 4.72 -37.66
C ALA A 709 -13.63 5.38 -39.05
N ASN A 710 -13.69 6.71 -39.04
CA ASN A 710 -13.25 7.55 -40.15
C ASN A 710 -11.90 7.04 -40.70
N PRO A 711 -11.80 6.62 -41.96
CA PRO A 711 -10.51 6.46 -42.61
C PRO A 711 -10.12 7.84 -43.14
N GLY A 712 -9.37 8.61 -42.36
CA GLY A 712 -8.82 9.87 -42.88
C GLY A 712 -8.46 10.90 -41.83
N LYS A 713 -7.30 10.71 -41.17
CA LYS A 713 -6.29 11.75 -40.91
C LYS A 713 -5.20 11.18 -40.00
N ALA A 714 -4.06 10.91 -40.64
CA ALA A 714 -2.68 10.99 -40.13
C ALA A 714 -1.87 9.77 -40.58
N LEU A 715 -1.21 9.88 -41.73
CA LEU A 715 0.24 9.84 -41.77
C LEU A 715 0.76 10.39 -43.10
N LEU A 716 1.75 11.29 -42.95
CA LEU A 716 2.82 11.65 -43.88
C LEU A 716 2.56 12.79 -44.87
N ASN A 717 3.12 13.95 -44.52
CA ASN A 717 3.72 14.86 -45.49
C ASN A 717 4.74 14.09 -46.34
N GLY A 718 4.59 14.17 -47.66
CA GLY A 718 5.56 13.62 -48.61
C GLY A 718 5.11 13.74 -50.06
N SER A 719 5.33 14.92 -50.64
CA SER A 719 5.61 15.17 -52.07
C SER A 719 4.63 14.72 -53.18
N THR A 720 4.22 15.74 -53.95
CA THR A 720 4.08 15.78 -55.44
C THR A 720 3.02 14.94 -56.15
N GLY A 721 2.14 15.66 -56.88
CA GLY A 721 1.89 15.42 -58.31
C GLY A 721 0.52 14.87 -58.71
N TYR A 722 -0.25 15.70 -59.44
CA TYR A 722 -1.32 15.37 -60.42
C TYR A 722 -2.52 14.53 -59.91
N GLY A 723 -3.80 14.75 -60.23
CA GLY A 723 -4.52 15.61 -61.15
C GLY A 723 -5.99 15.11 -61.19
N THR A 724 -6.92 16.02 -61.45
CA THR A 724 -8.24 15.84 -62.09
C THR A 724 -9.32 14.93 -61.47
N ALA A 725 -10.41 15.59 -61.04
CA ALA A 725 -11.82 15.38 -61.40
C ALA A 725 -12.49 13.99 -61.25
N THR A 726 -13.55 13.90 -60.43
CA THR A 726 -14.98 13.85 -60.85
C THR A 726 -15.91 13.48 -59.67
N THR A 727 -17.11 14.06 -59.68
CA THR A 727 -18.26 13.89 -58.78
C THR A 727 -19.05 12.58 -59.04
N PRO A 728 -20.06 12.22 -58.21
CA PRO A 728 -20.32 10.87 -57.69
C PRO A 728 -21.38 10.08 -58.46
N THR A 729 -21.44 8.76 -58.21
CA THR A 729 -22.61 7.93 -58.55
C THR A 729 -22.95 6.92 -57.47
N ASN A 730 -24.26 6.83 -57.20
CA ASN A 730 -25.03 5.81 -56.48
C ASN A 730 -24.64 4.36 -56.82
N VAL A 731 -25.16 3.45 -55.97
CA VAL A 731 -25.51 2.00 -56.15
C VAL A 731 -24.95 1.23 -54.94
N ALA A 732 -25.64 0.33 -54.24
CA ALA A 732 -27.03 -0.10 -54.15
C ALA A 732 -27.10 -1.07 -52.97
N GLU A 733 -28.31 -1.28 -52.44
CA GLU A 733 -28.66 -2.42 -51.60
C GLU A 733 -28.34 -3.75 -52.33
N HIS A 734 -27.75 -4.71 -51.63
CA HIS A 734 -27.95 -6.13 -51.93
C HIS A 734 -27.91 -6.99 -50.65
N PRO A 735 -28.98 -7.76 -50.37
CA PRO A 735 -29.02 -8.84 -49.38
C PRO A 735 -28.58 -10.18 -50.01
N ASP A 736 -28.41 -11.21 -49.15
CA ASP A 736 -27.96 -12.61 -49.40
C ASP A 736 -26.43 -12.84 -49.32
N ARG A 737 -25.84 -13.90 -48.74
CA ARG A 737 -26.27 -15.12 -48.01
C ARG A 737 -24.98 -15.76 -47.44
N VAL A 738 -24.94 -16.08 -46.14
CA VAL A 738 -24.40 -17.38 -45.65
C VAL A 738 -25.29 -17.82 -44.49
N ALA A 739 -26.29 -18.62 -44.83
CA ALA A 739 -27.06 -19.40 -43.88
C ALA A 739 -26.21 -20.61 -43.47
N LEU A 740 -25.56 -20.54 -42.31
CA LEU A 740 -25.19 -21.73 -41.57
C LEU A 740 -26.44 -22.21 -40.84
N LYS A 741 -27.11 -23.20 -41.44
CA LYS A 741 -28.12 -24.02 -40.78
C LYS A 741 -27.50 -24.68 -39.55
N HIS A 742 -27.70 -24.10 -38.38
CA HIS A 742 -27.87 -24.88 -37.16
C HIS A 742 -29.32 -24.76 -36.76
N GLY A 743 -30.07 -25.86 -36.91
CA GLY A 743 -31.45 -25.93 -36.46
C GLY A 743 -31.50 -25.78 -34.95
N ARG A 744 -31.75 -24.57 -34.45
CA ARG A 744 -32.18 -24.34 -33.07
C ARG A 744 -33.70 -24.21 -33.10
N GLY A 745 -34.36 -25.20 -32.49
CA GLY A 745 -35.81 -25.29 -32.42
C GLY A 745 -36.42 -24.02 -31.84
N THR A 746 -37.52 -23.61 -32.46
CA THR A 746 -38.45 -22.55 -32.04
C THR A 746 -38.45 -22.37 -30.52
N GLY A 747 -38.03 -21.17 -30.09
CA GLY A 747 -38.15 -20.71 -28.72
C GLY A 747 -39.57 -20.87 -28.19
N CYS A 748 -39.63 -21.03 -26.87
CA CYS A 748 -40.80 -21.28 -26.05
C CYS A 748 -42.08 -20.65 -26.59
N ILE A 749 -43.10 -21.49 -26.75
CA ILE A 749 -44.46 -21.17 -27.19
C ILE A 749 -44.58 -21.15 -28.73
N SER A 750 -45.35 -22.11 -29.26
CA SER A 750 -45.76 -22.15 -30.68
C SER A 750 -46.25 -20.76 -31.13
N PRO A 751 -46.00 -20.32 -32.39
CA PRO A 751 -46.55 -19.08 -32.95
C PRO A 751 -48.07 -18.96 -32.74
N ILE A 752 -48.75 -20.11 -32.59
CA ILE A 752 -50.18 -20.24 -32.28
C ILE A 752 -50.48 -19.75 -30.86
N CYS A 753 -49.65 -20.07 -29.87
CA CYS A 753 -49.86 -19.66 -28.48
C CYS A 753 -49.44 -18.20 -28.21
N THR A 754 -48.42 -17.66 -28.89
CA THR A 754 -48.08 -16.23 -28.83
C THR A 754 -49.14 -15.39 -29.53
N SER A 755 -49.66 -15.87 -30.67
CA SER A 755 -50.81 -15.25 -31.35
C SER A 755 -52.10 -15.41 -30.54
N LEU A 756 -52.33 -16.54 -29.86
CA LEU A 756 -53.47 -16.72 -28.96
C LEU A 756 -53.38 -15.81 -27.73
N ILE A 757 -52.20 -15.64 -27.11
CA ILE A 757 -52.04 -14.73 -25.95
C ILE A 757 -52.20 -13.28 -26.39
N LYS A 758 -51.61 -12.88 -27.52
CA LYS A 758 -51.77 -11.54 -28.08
C LYS A 758 -53.22 -11.27 -28.52
N PHE A 759 -53.88 -12.26 -29.14
CA PHE A 759 -55.30 -12.24 -29.51
C PHE A 759 -56.23 -12.22 -28.29
N TRP A 760 -55.94 -13.00 -27.24
CA TRP A 760 -56.70 -13.00 -25.98
C TRP A 760 -56.55 -11.67 -25.24
N VAL A 761 -55.34 -11.12 -25.17
CA VAL A 761 -55.07 -9.84 -24.48
C VAL A 761 -55.61 -8.63 -25.25
N GLU A 762 -55.52 -8.62 -26.59
CA GLU A 762 -56.02 -7.51 -27.42
C GLU A 762 -57.54 -7.58 -27.67
N LYS A 763 -58.16 -8.77 -27.86
CA LYS A 763 -59.61 -8.86 -28.11
C LYS A 763 -60.50 -8.86 -26.88
N LEU A 764 -60.11 -9.46 -25.74
CA LEU A 764 -60.99 -9.44 -24.55
C LEU A 764 -61.10 -8.06 -23.92
N TRP A 765 -60.09 -7.21 -24.09
CA TRP A 765 -60.14 -5.85 -23.55
C TRP A 765 -60.87 -4.85 -24.46
N GLY A 766 -61.06 -5.20 -25.75
CA GLY A 766 -61.76 -4.36 -26.72
C GLY A 766 -63.27 -4.56 -26.82
N ILE A 767 -63.87 -5.58 -26.18
CA ILE A 767 -65.27 -5.97 -26.44
C ILE A 767 -66.19 -5.99 -25.20
N LEU A 768 -65.72 -5.61 -24.00
CA LEU A 768 -66.60 -5.56 -22.81
C LEU A 768 -66.61 -4.16 -22.18
N PRO A 769 -67.68 -3.35 -22.34
CA PRO A 769 -67.85 -2.19 -21.50
C PRO A 769 -68.05 -2.69 -20.05
N LEU A 770 -67.23 -2.17 -19.14
CA LEU A 770 -67.17 -2.48 -17.70
C LEU A 770 -68.53 -2.36 -16.95
N THR A 771 -69.57 -1.86 -17.60
CA THR A 771 -70.94 -1.79 -17.08
C THR A 771 -71.70 -3.12 -17.18
N GLY A 772 -71.36 -4.01 -18.13
CA GLY A 772 -72.05 -5.30 -18.30
C GLY A 772 -71.62 -6.39 -17.31
N LEU A 773 -70.34 -6.41 -16.93
CA LEU A 773 -69.79 -7.40 -16.00
C LEU A 773 -70.34 -7.19 -14.57
N PHE A 774 -70.58 -5.93 -14.20
CA PHE A 774 -71.15 -5.56 -12.90
C PHE A 774 -72.63 -5.94 -12.79
N ALA A 775 -73.41 -5.81 -13.87
CA ALA A 775 -74.82 -6.23 -13.91
C ALA A 775 -74.97 -7.76 -13.91
N PHE A 776 -74.08 -8.48 -14.60
CA PHE A 776 -74.09 -9.94 -14.64
C PHE A 776 -73.73 -10.57 -13.28
N LEU A 777 -72.78 -9.97 -12.55
CA LEU A 777 -72.40 -10.39 -11.20
C LEU A 777 -73.45 -10.03 -10.13
N LEU A 778 -74.19 -8.93 -10.30
CA LEU A 778 -75.27 -8.55 -9.38
C LEU A 778 -76.50 -9.44 -9.54
N SER A 779 -76.87 -9.84 -10.78
CA SER A 779 -77.93 -10.83 -11.01
C SER A 779 -77.57 -12.21 -10.45
N PHE A 780 -76.28 -12.59 -10.46
CA PHE A 780 -75.83 -13.88 -9.90
C PHE A 780 -75.84 -13.92 -8.36
N LEU A 781 -75.79 -12.76 -7.69
CA LEU A 781 -75.80 -12.65 -6.24
C LEU A 781 -77.22 -12.60 -5.62
N VAL A 782 -78.24 -12.26 -6.42
CA VAL A 782 -79.63 -12.15 -5.93
C VAL A 782 -80.40 -13.48 -5.95
N ASP A 783 -79.96 -14.48 -6.73
CA ASP A 783 -80.66 -15.77 -6.85
C ASP A 783 -80.30 -16.84 -5.78
N PHE A 784 -79.44 -16.53 -4.80
CA PHE A 784 -79.06 -17.49 -3.74
C PHE A 784 -79.83 -17.25 -2.43
N ALA A 785 -81.15 -17.47 -2.49
CA ALA A 785 -82.01 -17.57 -1.31
C ALA A 785 -82.79 -18.90 -1.28
N THR A 786 -82.11 -20.04 -1.32
CA THR A 786 -82.63 -21.36 -0.88
C THR A 786 -81.45 -22.32 -0.55
N PRO A 787 -81.64 -23.38 0.27
CA PRO A 787 -80.53 -24.06 0.92
C PRO A 787 -80.04 -25.27 0.12
N MET A 788 -78.72 -25.43 -0.11
CA MET A 788 -78.02 -26.74 -0.10
C MET A 788 -76.52 -26.75 -0.51
N ASP A 789 -75.81 -27.71 0.11
CA ASP A 789 -74.60 -28.49 -0.26
C ASP A 789 -73.16 -27.94 0.04
N PRO A 790 -72.34 -28.61 0.90
CA PRO A 790 -70.96 -28.19 1.23
C PRO A 790 -69.93 -28.28 0.08
N LYS A 791 -70.29 -28.85 -1.08
CA LYS A 791 -69.40 -28.91 -2.26
C LYS A 791 -69.49 -27.68 -3.16
N ALA A 792 -70.37 -26.72 -2.85
CA ALA A 792 -70.54 -25.49 -3.64
C ALA A 792 -69.60 -24.33 -3.23
N PHE A 793 -68.69 -24.52 -2.26
CA PHE A 793 -67.78 -23.46 -1.81
C PHE A 793 -66.56 -23.24 -2.74
N ALA A 794 -66.21 -24.19 -3.60
CA ALA A 794 -64.98 -24.11 -4.40
C ALA A 794 -65.06 -23.05 -5.52
N THR A 795 -66.21 -22.93 -6.18
CA THR A 795 -66.42 -22.06 -7.34
C THR A 795 -66.49 -20.55 -6.99
N PRO A 796 -67.26 -20.10 -5.98
CA PRO A 796 -67.26 -18.70 -5.58
C PRO A 796 -65.96 -18.28 -4.88
N ALA A 797 -65.27 -19.19 -4.16
CA ALA A 797 -63.96 -18.94 -3.60
C ALA A 797 -62.87 -18.78 -4.67
N LEU A 798 -62.90 -19.60 -5.74
CA LEU A 798 -62.01 -19.45 -6.90
C LEU A 798 -62.31 -18.18 -7.69
N ALA A 799 -63.58 -17.80 -7.86
CA ALA A 799 -63.96 -16.56 -8.55
C ALA A 799 -63.57 -15.32 -7.75
N THR A 800 -63.82 -15.30 -6.43
CA THR A 800 -63.38 -14.21 -5.55
C THR A 800 -61.87 -14.15 -5.39
N ALA A 801 -61.17 -15.28 -5.32
CA ALA A 801 -59.71 -15.31 -5.35
C ALA A 801 -59.14 -14.83 -6.69
N SER A 802 -59.78 -15.15 -7.82
CA SER A 802 -59.36 -14.69 -9.15
C SER A 802 -59.59 -13.18 -9.33
N VAL A 803 -60.71 -12.65 -8.83
CA VAL A 803 -61.01 -11.21 -8.84
C VAL A 803 -60.12 -10.46 -7.85
N ALA A 804 -59.86 -11.01 -6.66
CA ALA A 804 -58.93 -10.44 -5.70
C ALA A 804 -57.49 -10.47 -6.21
N LEU A 805 -57.08 -11.53 -6.93
CA LEU A 805 -55.79 -11.63 -7.59
C LEU A 805 -55.68 -10.61 -8.74
N LEU A 806 -56.71 -10.47 -9.57
CA LEU A 806 -56.75 -9.47 -10.64
C LEU A 806 -56.72 -8.03 -10.08
N LEU A 807 -57.45 -7.75 -9.00
CA LEU A 807 -57.44 -6.45 -8.32
C LEU A 807 -56.11 -6.17 -7.61
N TYR A 808 -55.51 -7.17 -6.97
CA TYR A 808 -54.18 -7.09 -6.37
C TYR A 808 -53.09 -6.83 -7.42
N LEU A 809 -53.15 -7.55 -8.55
CA LEU A 809 -52.23 -7.35 -9.68
C LEU A 809 -52.44 -5.98 -10.36
N PHE A 810 -53.69 -5.49 -10.45
CA PHE A 810 -54.01 -4.16 -10.97
C PHE A 810 -53.57 -3.03 -10.01
N GLN A 811 -53.66 -3.21 -8.71
CA GLN A 811 -53.09 -2.29 -7.73
C GLN A 811 -51.56 -2.30 -7.75
N ARG A 812 -50.95 -3.46 -8.01
CA ARG A 812 -49.49 -3.59 -8.15
C ARG A 812 -48.95 -2.90 -9.40
N SER A 813 -49.71 -2.88 -10.52
CA SER A 813 -49.32 -2.14 -11.73
C SER A 813 -49.34 -0.61 -11.57
N LYS A 814 -50.02 -0.09 -10.53
CA LYS A 814 -50.04 1.35 -10.18
C LYS A 814 -48.90 1.79 -9.24
N ARG A 815 -48.02 0.89 -8.79
CA ARG A 815 -46.90 1.25 -7.90
C ARG A 815 -45.63 1.53 -8.68
N SER A 816 -45.44 2.80 -9.03
CA SER A 816 -44.12 3.42 -9.18
C SER A 816 -44.27 4.89 -8.80
N SER A 817 -43.88 5.25 -7.58
CA SER A 817 -43.86 6.65 -7.10
C SER A 817 -42.57 7.38 -7.48
N LEU A 818 -41.72 6.80 -8.32
CA LEU A 818 -40.47 7.38 -8.78
C LEU A 818 -40.58 7.79 -10.26
N PRO A 819 -39.96 8.91 -10.66
CA PRO A 819 -39.84 9.27 -12.07
C PRO A 819 -38.93 8.26 -12.77
N LEU A 820 -39.51 7.38 -13.58
CA LEU A 820 -38.76 6.40 -14.38
C LEU A 820 -38.38 7.01 -15.74
N PRO A 821 -37.25 6.58 -16.35
CA PRO A 821 -36.90 6.95 -17.72
C PRO A 821 -38.02 6.61 -18.73
N PRO A 822 -38.06 7.27 -19.90
CA PRO A 822 -39.08 6.99 -20.91
C PRO A 822 -38.95 5.56 -21.45
N GLY A 823 -40.09 4.97 -21.80
CA GLY A 823 -40.17 3.60 -22.28
C GLY A 823 -41.45 3.32 -23.08
N PRO A 824 -41.52 2.18 -23.76
CA PRO A 824 -42.69 1.79 -24.55
C PRO A 824 -43.90 1.52 -23.66
N LYS A 825 -45.10 1.58 -24.27
CA LYS A 825 -46.35 1.32 -23.55
C LYS A 825 -46.39 -0.14 -23.08
N ARG A 826 -46.60 -0.31 -21.78
CA ARG A 826 -46.63 -1.60 -21.09
C ARG A 826 -47.94 -2.34 -21.37
N LEU A 827 -47.89 -3.62 -21.69
CA LEU A 827 -49.06 -4.49 -21.71
C LEU A 827 -49.45 -4.91 -20.28
N PRO A 828 -50.75 -5.14 -20.00
CA PRO A 828 -51.20 -5.65 -18.70
C PRO A 828 -50.51 -6.97 -18.35
N LEU A 829 -50.12 -7.14 -17.07
CA LEU A 829 -49.51 -8.36 -16.48
C LEU A 829 -48.10 -8.74 -16.99
N VAL A 830 -47.84 -8.62 -18.29
CA VAL A 830 -46.57 -9.05 -18.92
C VAL A 830 -45.61 -7.90 -19.23
N GLY A 831 -46.06 -6.64 -19.11
CA GLY A 831 -45.21 -5.47 -19.36
C GLY A 831 -44.79 -5.37 -20.83
N ASN A 832 -43.49 -5.28 -21.08
CA ASN A 832 -42.86 -5.15 -22.40
C ASN A 832 -42.18 -6.44 -22.86
N ILE A 833 -42.38 -7.56 -22.15
CA ILE A 833 -41.72 -8.85 -22.46
C ILE A 833 -41.94 -9.26 -23.91
N LEU A 834 -43.14 -9.07 -24.45
CA LEU A 834 -43.50 -9.44 -25.81
C LEU A 834 -43.06 -8.41 -26.86
N ASN A 835 -42.55 -7.26 -26.44
CA ASN A 835 -42.06 -6.18 -27.29
C ASN A 835 -40.56 -6.28 -27.56
N VAL A 836 -39.85 -7.19 -26.85
CA VAL A 836 -38.43 -7.44 -27.02
C VAL A 836 -38.25 -8.61 -28.01
N PRO A 837 -37.60 -8.42 -29.17
CA PRO A 837 -37.35 -9.52 -30.10
C PRO A 837 -36.34 -10.52 -29.50
N LEU A 838 -36.35 -11.77 -29.95
CA LEU A 838 -35.41 -12.78 -29.46
C LEU A 838 -34.02 -12.68 -30.13
N GLU A 839 -33.92 -11.95 -31.25
CA GLU A 839 -32.69 -11.75 -32.02
C GLU A 839 -32.42 -10.26 -32.24
N TYR A 840 -31.14 -9.89 -32.29
CA TYR A 840 -30.67 -8.52 -32.58
C TYR A 840 -31.34 -7.43 -31.73
N GLN A 841 -31.57 -7.73 -30.45
CA GLN A 841 -32.29 -6.85 -29.50
C GLN A 841 -31.73 -5.42 -29.46
N TRP A 842 -30.41 -5.27 -29.57
CA TRP A 842 -29.74 -3.96 -29.59
C TRP A 842 -30.18 -3.06 -30.73
N LEU A 843 -30.53 -3.62 -31.90
CA LEU A 843 -31.04 -2.81 -33.02
C LEU A 843 -32.42 -2.24 -32.69
N THR A 844 -33.23 -2.99 -31.96
CA THR A 844 -34.57 -2.59 -31.57
C THR A 844 -34.53 -1.55 -30.46
N PHE A 845 -33.65 -1.72 -29.47
CA PHE A 845 -33.45 -0.73 -28.42
C PHE A 845 -32.88 0.59 -28.96
N SER A 846 -31.88 0.51 -29.86
CA SER A 846 -31.33 1.70 -30.51
C SER A 846 -32.36 2.44 -31.37
N LYS A 847 -33.25 1.70 -32.05
CA LYS A 847 -34.37 2.31 -32.78
C LYS A 847 -35.36 2.99 -31.83
N LEU A 848 -35.72 2.32 -30.74
CA LEU A 848 -36.66 2.81 -29.75
C LEU A 848 -36.13 4.04 -28.98
N ALA A 849 -34.84 4.06 -28.67
CA ALA A 849 -34.15 5.19 -28.04
C ALA A 849 -34.19 6.44 -28.92
N LYS A 850 -33.99 6.27 -30.22
CA LYS A 850 -34.14 7.36 -31.20
C LYS A 850 -35.58 7.85 -31.32
N GLU A 851 -36.56 6.94 -31.34
CA GLU A 851 -37.98 7.29 -31.41
C GLU A 851 -38.46 8.04 -30.16
N LEU A 852 -37.94 7.66 -28.99
CA LEU A 852 -38.28 8.29 -27.70
C LEU A 852 -37.35 9.46 -27.32
N ASN A 853 -36.35 9.76 -28.16
CA ASN A 853 -35.33 10.79 -27.97
C ASN A 853 -34.69 10.75 -26.56
N THR A 854 -34.17 9.58 -26.18
CA THR A 854 -33.56 9.34 -24.87
C THR A 854 -32.31 8.48 -25.00
N ASP A 855 -31.35 8.68 -24.08
CA ASP A 855 -30.15 7.86 -23.95
C ASP A 855 -30.33 6.70 -22.95
N ILE A 856 -31.40 6.74 -22.17
CA ILE A 856 -31.75 5.75 -21.15
C ILE A 856 -33.20 5.31 -21.36
N LEU A 857 -33.38 4.02 -21.58
CA LEU A 857 -34.68 3.40 -21.78
C LEU A 857 -35.09 2.57 -20.56
N HIS A 858 -36.38 2.59 -20.24
CA HIS A 858 -36.96 1.76 -19.19
C HIS A 858 -37.96 0.74 -19.77
N LEU A 859 -37.76 -0.54 -19.46
CA LEU A 859 -38.67 -1.65 -19.78
C LEU A 859 -39.19 -2.29 -18.49
N ASP A 860 -40.51 -2.40 -18.38
CA ASP A 860 -41.16 -3.25 -17.37
C ASP A 860 -41.28 -4.69 -17.88
N MET A 861 -40.68 -5.66 -17.20
CA MET A 861 -40.71 -7.08 -17.55
C MET A 861 -41.45 -7.87 -16.46
N ALA A 862 -42.77 -7.99 -16.61
CA ALA A 862 -43.69 -8.61 -15.63
C ALA A 862 -43.55 -8.08 -14.19
N GLY A 863 -43.36 -6.76 -14.03
CA GLY A 863 -43.20 -6.10 -12.73
C GLY A 863 -41.75 -5.88 -12.31
N ASN A 864 -40.77 -6.36 -13.09
CA ASN A 864 -39.35 -6.08 -12.89
C ASN A 864 -38.91 -4.90 -13.77
N SER A 865 -38.29 -3.88 -13.16
CA SER A 865 -37.76 -2.73 -13.88
C SER A 865 -36.41 -3.07 -14.51
N VAL A 866 -36.32 -2.96 -15.83
CA VAL A 866 -35.11 -3.16 -16.63
C VAL A 866 -34.70 -1.84 -17.28
N ILE A 867 -33.47 -1.40 -17.04
CA ILE A 867 -32.90 -0.18 -17.65
C ILE A 867 -31.90 -0.56 -18.74
N ILE A 868 -31.98 0.12 -19.87
CA ILE A 868 -31.08 -0.02 -21.02
C ILE A 868 -30.40 1.33 -21.27
N LEU A 869 -29.08 1.30 -21.45
CA LEU A 869 -28.24 2.48 -21.71
C LEU A 869 -27.74 2.43 -23.15
N GLU A 870 -27.96 3.50 -23.91
CA GLU A 870 -27.61 3.57 -25.34
C GLU A 870 -26.46 4.53 -25.64
N SER A 871 -26.23 5.56 -24.81
CA SER A 871 -25.13 6.49 -25.00
C SER A 871 -23.90 6.12 -24.18
N GLN A 872 -22.72 6.36 -24.75
CA GLN A 872 -21.46 6.18 -24.05
C GLN A 872 -21.39 7.07 -22.80
N GLU A 873 -21.93 8.28 -22.87
CA GLU A 873 -21.99 9.21 -21.75
C GLU A 873 -22.84 8.67 -20.60
N ALA A 874 -24.01 8.08 -20.88
CA ALA A 874 -24.85 7.46 -19.86
C ALA A 874 -24.19 6.21 -19.25
N VAL A 875 -23.50 5.41 -20.06
CA VAL A 875 -22.73 4.25 -19.60
C VAL A 875 -21.60 4.70 -18.68
N THR A 876 -20.80 5.69 -19.08
CA THR A 876 -19.71 6.24 -18.26
C THR A 876 -20.23 6.90 -16.99
N GLU A 877 -21.32 7.66 -17.06
CA GLU A 877 -21.90 8.29 -15.87
C GLU A 877 -22.39 7.25 -14.85
N LEU A 878 -23.08 6.19 -15.30
CA LEU A 878 -23.62 5.17 -14.40
C LEU A 878 -22.56 4.18 -13.92
N PHE A 879 -21.68 3.71 -14.80
CA PHE A 879 -20.74 2.63 -14.51
C PHE A 879 -19.34 3.09 -14.10
N GLU A 880 -18.94 4.34 -14.36
CA GLU A 880 -17.68 4.89 -13.85
C GLU A 880 -17.96 5.85 -12.69
N HIS A 881 -18.76 6.89 -12.92
CA HIS A 881 -18.98 7.96 -11.93
C HIS A 881 -19.92 7.56 -10.79
N ARG A 882 -20.86 6.64 -11.02
CA ARG A 882 -21.81 6.14 -10.01
C ARG A 882 -21.67 4.63 -9.75
N SER A 883 -20.51 4.08 -10.08
CA SER A 883 -20.20 2.65 -9.98
C SER A 883 -20.58 2.02 -8.63
N ALA A 884 -20.31 2.71 -7.52
CA ALA A 884 -20.66 2.25 -6.17
C ALA A 884 -22.15 1.94 -5.97
N ILE A 885 -23.06 2.55 -6.73
CA ILE A 885 -24.50 2.33 -6.56
C ILE A 885 -24.98 1.17 -7.44
N TYR A 886 -24.34 0.93 -8.58
CA TYR A 886 -24.86 0.06 -9.65
C TYR A 886 -23.99 -1.16 -9.96
N SER A 887 -23.06 -1.47 -9.07
CA SER A 887 -21.99 -2.45 -9.29
C SER A 887 -22.34 -3.91 -8.99
N SER A 888 -23.45 -4.18 -8.31
CA SER A 888 -23.84 -5.55 -7.96
C SER A 888 -24.49 -6.27 -9.13
N ARG A 889 -24.21 -7.58 -9.28
CA ARG A 889 -24.79 -8.42 -10.33
C ARG A 889 -26.05 -9.11 -9.82
N PRO A 890 -27.16 -9.13 -10.58
CA PRO A 890 -28.36 -9.82 -10.16
C PRO A 890 -28.18 -11.34 -10.23
N MET A 891 -28.72 -12.04 -9.25
CA MET A 891 -28.78 -13.50 -9.27
C MET A 891 -29.85 -13.95 -10.26
N THR A 892 -29.45 -14.39 -11.45
CA THR A 892 -30.37 -14.92 -12.47
C THR A 892 -30.83 -16.34 -12.13
N LYS A 893 -32.12 -16.61 -12.28
CA LYS A 893 -32.74 -17.89 -11.93
C LYS A 893 -32.23 -19.02 -12.82
N VAL A 894 -32.13 -18.80 -14.12
CA VAL A 894 -31.74 -19.80 -15.12
C VAL A 894 -30.27 -20.17 -14.95
N ILE A 895 -29.35 -19.20 -14.96
CA ILE A 895 -27.91 -19.52 -14.93
C ILE A 895 -27.47 -20.01 -13.54
N HIS A 896 -27.88 -19.31 -12.48
CA HIS A 896 -27.40 -19.64 -11.14
C HIS A 896 -28.15 -20.82 -10.55
N GLN A 897 -29.49 -20.80 -10.53
CA GLN A 897 -30.26 -21.80 -9.80
C GLN A 897 -30.60 -23.03 -10.65
N LEU A 898 -31.02 -22.83 -11.90
CA LEU A 898 -31.49 -23.93 -12.74
C LEU A 898 -30.33 -24.63 -13.46
N VAL A 899 -29.37 -23.92 -14.04
CA VAL A 899 -28.17 -24.52 -14.64
C VAL A 899 -27.15 -24.93 -13.56
N GLY A 900 -27.21 -24.32 -12.37
CA GLY A 900 -26.38 -24.69 -11.23
C GLY A 900 -25.01 -24.01 -11.20
N TRP A 901 -24.84 -22.87 -11.90
CA TRP A 901 -23.56 -22.17 -12.00
C TRP A 901 -23.35 -21.09 -10.93
N THR A 902 -23.82 -21.37 -9.70
CA THR A 902 -23.74 -20.42 -8.57
C THR A 902 -22.32 -20.06 -8.14
N TRP A 903 -21.32 -20.86 -8.50
CA TRP A 903 -19.91 -20.69 -8.10
C TRP A 903 -19.10 -19.80 -9.06
N ALA A 904 -19.66 -19.37 -10.19
CA ALA A 904 -19.00 -18.50 -11.14
C ALA A 904 -18.79 -17.10 -10.57
N ALA A 905 -17.58 -16.81 -10.08
CA ALA A 905 -17.27 -15.54 -9.41
C ALA A 905 -17.53 -14.29 -10.27
N PHE A 906 -17.52 -14.42 -11.60
CA PHE A 906 -17.81 -13.32 -12.51
C PHE A 906 -19.31 -13.12 -12.77
N LEU A 907 -20.22 -14.00 -12.35
CA LEU A 907 -21.68 -13.75 -12.44
C LEU A 907 -22.32 -13.56 -11.06
N MET A 908 -21.58 -13.88 -10.00
CA MET A 908 -22.05 -13.84 -8.64
C MET A 908 -22.32 -12.41 -8.14
N PRO A 909 -23.40 -12.20 -7.36
CA PRO A 909 -23.65 -10.94 -6.67
C PRO A 909 -22.51 -10.61 -5.71
N TYR A 910 -22.32 -9.32 -5.45
CA TYR A 910 -21.35 -8.89 -4.46
C TYR A 910 -21.75 -9.39 -3.05
N GLY A 911 -20.82 -9.98 -2.30
CA GLY A 911 -21.08 -10.54 -0.96
C GLY A 911 -19.89 -11.34 -0.43
N ASP A 912 -20.02 -11.94 0.77
CA ASP A 912 -18.92 -12.66 1.43
C ASP A 912 -18.37 -13.81 0.59
N LEU A 913 -19.27 -14.58 -0.06
CA LEU A 913 -18.88 -15.65 -0.95
C LEU A 913 -18.08 -15.13 -2.16
N TRP A 914 -18.46 -13.98 -2.73
CA TRP A 914 -17.71 -13.36 -3.83
C TRP A 914 -16.34 -12.87 -3.37
N LYS A 915 -16.26 -12.25 -2.18
CA LYS A 915 -15.00 -11.79 -1.57
C LYS A 915 -14.04 -12.96 -1.34
N GLU A 916 -14.55 -14.06 -0.80
CA GLU A 916 -13.80 -15.31 -0.59
C GLU A 916 -13.27 -15.86 -1.92
N ARG A 917 -14.14 -16.00 -2.93
CA ARG A 917 -13.75 -16.50 -4.26
C ARG A 917 -12.73 -15.59 -4.93
N ARG A 918 -12.92 -14.27 -4.87
CA ARG A 918 -11.96 -13.28 -5.40
C ARG A 918 -10.60 -13.39 -4.72
N ARG A 919 -10.57 -13.57 -3.39
CA ARG A 919 -9.32 -13.76 -2.65
C ARG A 919 -8.58 -15.02 -3.11
N LEU A 920 -9.32 -16.12 -3.37
CA LEU A 920 -8.75 -17.33 -3.96
C LEU A 920 -8.20 -17.06 -5.37
N PHE A 921 -8.95 -16.40 -6.27
CA PHE A 921 -8.45 -16.03 -7.60
C PHE A 921 -7.18 -15.17 -7.53
N GLY A 922 -7.13 -14.20 -6.61
CA GLY A 922 -5.98 -13.31 -6.42
C GLY A 922 -4.70 -14.03 -5.98
N GLN A 923 -4.80 -15.23 -5.39
CA GLN A 923 -3.63 -16.04 -5.01
C GLN A 923 -3.00 -16.78 -6.19
N TYR A 924 -3.78 -17.05 -7.26
CA TYR A 924 -3.33 -17.87 -8.41
C TYR A 924 -3.20 -17.08 -9.71
N PHE A 925 -3.77 -15.88 -9.78
CA PHE A 925 -3.76 -15.02 -10.97
C PHE A 925 -3.22 -13.62 -10.64
N HIS A 926 -2.14 -13.55 -9.84
CA HIS A 926 -1.54 -12.28 -9.45
C HIS A 926 -0.72 -11.69 -10.62
N PRO A 927 -0.70 -10.35 -10.83
CA PRO A 927 0.08 -9.73 -11.93
C PRO A 927 1.59 -10.04 -11.93
N SER A 928 2.16 -10.44 -10.79
CA SER A 928 3.56 -10.86 -10.69
C SER A 928 3.87 -12.20 -11.38
N ASP A 929 2.85 -13.05 -11.56
CA ASP A 929 3.04 -14.42 -12.06
C ASP A 929 3.02 -14.48 -13.61
N THR A 930 2.79 -13.32 -14.24
CA THR A 930 2.68 -13.13 -15.69
C THR A 930 3.93 -13.50 -16.48
N SER A 931 5.12 -13.48 -15.89
CA SER A 931 6.35 -13.90 -16.59
C SER A 931 6.38 -15.40 -16.87
N LEU A 932 5.66 -16.21 -16.11
CA LEU A 932 5.77 -17.66 -16.11
C LEU A 932 5.20 -18.33 -17.37
N HIS A 933 4.34 -17.67 -18.16
CA HIS A 933 3.76 -18.29 -19.39
C HIS A 933 3.98 -17.51 -20.66
N ARG A 934 4.87 -16.52 -20.61
CA ARG A 934 5.26 -15.78 -21.80
C ARG A 934 5.64 -16.71 -22.95
N VAL A 935 6.28 -17.84 -22.63
CA VAL A 935 6.63 -18.89 -23.58
C VAL A 935 5.39 -19.49 -24.26
N ARG A 936 4.40 -19.93 -23.48
CA ARG A 936 3.16 -20.55 -24.01
C ARG A 936 2.30 -19.57 -24.78
N GLU A 937 2.23 -18.31 -24.34
CA GLU A 937 1.53 -17.25 -25.07
C GLU A 937 2.20 -16.96 -26.41
N THR A 938 3.54 -16.95 -26.46
CA THR A 938 4.30 -16.75 -27.70
C THR A 938 4.11 -17.92 -28.68
N GLU A 939 4.10 -19.15 -28.18
CA GLU A 939 3.82 -20.34 -29.00
C GLU A 939 2.43 -20.27 -29.66
N GLN A 940 1.39 -19.93 -28.89
CA GLN A 940 0.03 -19.82 -29.41
C GLN A 940 -0.14 -18.60 -30.34
N LEU A 941 0.60 -17.51 -30.09
CA LEU A 941 0.64 -16.37 -31.00
C LEU A 941 1.23 -16.74 -32.36
N HIS A 942 2.27 -17.58 -32.40
CA HIS A 942 2.81 -18.06 -33.67
C HIS A 942 1.81 -18.94 -34.43
N VAL A 943 1.08 -19.82 -33.74
CA VAL A 943 0.01 -20.62 -34.36
C VAL A 943 -1.10 -19.73 -34.91
N PHE A 944 -1.53 -18.72 -34.13
CA PHE A 944 -2.50 -17.74 -34.56
C PHE A 944 -2.05 -16.99 -35.83
N LEU A 945 -0.82 -16.49 -35.85
CA LEU A 945 -0.29 -15.75 -37.00
C LEU A 945 -0.18 -16.63 -38.25
N ASN A 946 0.21 -17.90 -38.11
CA ASN A 946 0.25 -18.84 -39.23
C ASN A 946 -1.16 -19.11 -39.78
N ASN A 947 -2.13 -19.43 -38.91
CA ASN A 947 -3.50 -19.66 -39.34
C ASN A 947 -4.13 -18.41 -39.97
N LEU A 948 -3.75 -17.22 -39.48
CA LEU A 948 -4.22 -15.96 -40.04
C LEU A 948 -3.66 -15.70 -41.46
N LEU A 949 -2.44 -16.15 -41.74
CA LEU A 949 -1.85 -16.07 -43.07
C LEU A 949 -2.52 -17.03 -44.06
N ASP A 950 -2.88 -18.24 -43.59
CA ASP A 950 -3.52 -19.26 -44.43
C ASP A 950 -5.02 -18.96 -44.68
N GLU A 951 -5.76 -18.58 -43.63
CA GLU A 951 -7.21 -18.37 -43.67
C GLU A 951 -7.61 -17.02 -43.03
N PRO A 952 -7.26 -15.89 -43.67
CA PRO A 952 -7.47 -14.55 -43.09
C PRO A 952 -8.94 -14.18 -42.88
N HIS A 953 -9.84 -14.82 -43.62
CA HIS A 953 -11.29 -14.61 -43.52
C HIS A 953 -11.88 -15.21 -42.23
N GLU A 954 -11.17 -16.10 -41.55
CA GLU A 954 -11.59 -16.71 -40.28
C GLU A 954 -10.95 -16.04 -39.04
N PHE A 955 -10.55 -14.77 -39.14
CA PHE A 955 -9.86 -14.01 -38.07
C PHE A 955 -10.46 -14.18 -36.66
N ILE A 956 -11.79 -14.09 -36.53
CA ILE A 956 -12.48 -14.22 -35.23
C ILE A 956 -12.38 -15.66 -34.69
N SER A 957 -12.43 -16.67 -35.57
CA SER A 957 -12.26 -18.08 -35.21
C SER A 957 -10.86 -18.31 -34.66
N HIS A 958 -9.84 -17.79 -35.34
CA HIS A 958 -8.44 -17.91 -34.92
C HIS A 958 -8.17 -17.23 -33.56
N ILE A 959 -8.80 -16.08 -33.28
CA ILE A 959 -8.70 -15.42 -31.98
C ILE A 959 -9.33 -16.28 -30.87
N ARG A 960 -10.54 -16.80 -31.10
CA ARG A 960 -11.24 -17.64 -30.12
C ARG A 960 -10.46 -18.91 -29.82
N HIS A 961 -9.91 -19.53 -30.86
CA HIS A 961 -9.05 -20.70 -30.73
C HIS A 961 -7.79 -20.40 -29.90
N MET A 962 -7.05 -19.34 -30.21
CA MET A 962 -5.85 -18.94 -29.46
C MET A 962 -6.16 -18.70 -27.98
N ILE A 963 -7.25 -17.99 -27.67
CA ILE A 963 -7.67 -17.72 -26.29
C ILE A 963 -8.07 -19.01 -25.57
N GLY A 964 -8.84 -19.88 -26.25
CA GLY A 964 -9.26 -21.17 -25.72
C GLY A 964 -8.06 -22.09 -25.44
N ALA A 965 -7.10 -22.15 -26.37
CA ALA A 965 -5.87 -22.91 -26.23
C ALA A 965 -5.04 -22.44 -25.03
N ILE A 966 -4.80 -21.13 -24.90
CA ILE A 966 -4.09 -20.55 -23.75
C ILE A 966 -4.83 -20.90 -22.44
N THR A 967 -6.15 -20.77 -22.42
CA THR A 967 -6.98 -21.02 -21.23
C THR A 967 -6.92 -22.49 -20.80
N ILE A 968 -7.10 -23.43 -21.72
CA ILE A 968 -7.04 -24.86 -21.45
C ILE A 968 -5.64 -25.29 -21.00
N THR A 969 -4.59 -24.77 -21.66
CA THR A 969 -3.21 -25.04 -21.28
C THR A 969 -2.84 -24.44 -19.93
N MET A 970 -3.39 -23.29 -19.55
CA MET A 970 -3.19 -22.67 -18.25
C MET A 970 -3.97 -23.38 -17.13
N ALA A 971 -5.24 -23.68 -17.36
CA ALA A 971 -6.13 -24.25 -16.33
C ALA A 971 -5.88 -25.73 -16.08
N TYR A 972 -5.55 -26.50 -17.13
CA TYR A 972 -5.46 -27.96 -17.05
C TYR A 972 -4.09 -28.52 -17.46
N GLY A 973 -3.17 -27.69 -17.94
CA GLY A 973 -1.86 -28.14 -18.42
C GLY A 973 -1.89 -28.91 -19.75
N ILE A 974 -3.05 -28.99 -20.40
CA ILE A 974 -3.24 -29.72 -21.67
C ILE A 974 -2.70 -28.87 -22.82
N LYS A 975 -1.79 -29.42 -23.61
CA LYS A 975 -1.24 -28.75 -24.80
C LYS A 975 -2.23 -28.86 -25.95
N VAL A 976 -2.67 -27.72 -26.47
CA VAL A 976 -3.58 -27.63 -27.62
C VAL A 976 -2.75 -27.35 -28.88
N GLU A 977 -2.68 -28.33 -29.77
CA GLU A 977 -1.83 -28.27 -30.99
C GLU A 977 -2.63 -28.12 -32.29
N ARG A 978 -3.95 -28.36 -32.27
CA ARG A 978 -4.81 -28.35 -33.47
C ARG A 978 -5.92 -27.33 -33.32
N THR A 979 -6.28 -26.65 -34.42
CA THR A 979 -7.38 -25.68 -34.51
C THR A 979 -8.74 -26.23 -34.07
N HIS A 980 -8.94 -27.55 -34.15
CA HIS A 980 -10.21 -28.23 -33.86
C HIS A 980 -10.13 -29.10 -32.59
N ASP A 981 -9.45 -28.63 -31.55
CA ASP A 981 -9.34 -29.36 -30.29
C ASP A 981 -10.72 -29.53 -29.61
N PRO A 982 -11.08 -30.76 -29.19
CA PRO A 982 -12.40 -31.03 -28.62
C PRO A 982 -12.67 -30.26 -27.33
N HIS A 983 -11.64 -29.95 -26.51
CA HIS A 983 -11.82 -29.20 -25.27
C HIS A 983 -12.10 -27.72 -25.55
N VAL A 984 -11.39 -27.14 -26.52
CA VAL A 984 -11.63 -25.75 -26.96
C VAL A 984 -13.03 -25.62 -27.57
N ARG A 985 -13.43 -26.56 -28.43
CA ARG A 985 -14.76 -26.55 -29.04
C ARG A 985 -15.90 -26.68 -28.02
N ILE A 986 -15.75 -27.57 -27.03
CA ILE A 986 -16.75 -27.70 -25.94
C ILE A 986 -16.85 -26.38 -25.17
N ALA A 987 -15.72 -25.71 -24.90
CA ALA A 987 -15.71 -24.42 -24.21
C ALA A 987 -16.45 -23.35 -25.02
N GLU A 988 -16.15 -23.23 -26.31
CA GLU A 988 -16.79 -22.25 -27.20
C GLU A 988 -18.29 -22.49 -27.35
N GLU A 989 -18.71 -23.72 -27.64
CA GLU A 989 -20.13 -24.09 -27.79
C GLU A 989 -20.91 -23.82 -26.48
N THR A 990 -20.32 -24.17 -25.33
CA THR A 990 -20.95 -23.96 -24.02
C THR A 990 -21.08 -22.47 -23.69
N ILE A 991 -20.03 -21.67 -23.94
CA ILE A 991 -20.07 -20.21 -23.72
C ILE A 991 -21.12 -19.56 -24.62
N GLU A 992 -21.24 -19.98 -25.88
CA GLU A 992 -22.23 -19.46 -26.81
C GLU A 992 -23.66 -19.76 -26.35
N HIS A 993 -23.96 -21.03 -26.02
CA HIS A 993 -25.29 -21.41 -25.54
C HIS A 993 -25.66 -20.76 -24.20
N LEU A 994 -24.68 -20.46 -23.37
CA LEU A 994 -24.86 -19.79 -22.10
C LEU A 994 -25.05 -18.28 -22.25
N SER A 995 -24.33 -17.67 -23.20
CA SER A 995 -24.57 -16.30 -23.62
C SER A 995 -26.00 -16.14 -24.15
N ASP A 996 -26.47 -17.09 -24.97
CA ASP A 996 -27.88 -17.14 -25.41
C ASP A 996 -28.85 -17.25 -24.23
N ALA A 997 -28.52 -18.05 -23.22
CA ALA A 997 -29.38 -18.21 -22.05
C ALA A 997 -29.42 -16.97 -21.14
N ALA A 998 -28.40 -16.12 -21.20
CA ALA A 998 -28.30 -14.86 -20.45
C ALA A 998 -29.12 -13.71 -21.06
N ILE A 999 -29.57 -13.85 -22.32
CA ILE A 999 -30.32 -12.80 -23.02
C ILE A 999 -31.68 -12.58 -22.32
N PRO A 1000 -31.99 -11.35 -21.87
CA PRO A 1000 -33.27 -11.02 -21.27
C PRO A 1000 -34.44 -11.35 -22.21
N GLY A 1001 -35.42 -12.10 -21.69
CA GLY A 1001 -36.62 -12.51 -22.42
C GLY A 1001 -36.55 -13.90 -23.05
N ASN A 1002 -35.35 -14.52 -23.15
CA ASN A 1002 -35.22 -15.88 -23.69
C ASN A 1002 -35.85 -16.97 -22.81
N PHE A 1003 -35.93 -16.72 -21.50
CA PHE A 1003 -36.57 -17.62 -20.54
C PHE A 1003 -37.51 -16.83 -19.63
N PHE A 1004 -38.83 -16.96 -19.83
CA PHE A 1004 -39.82 -16.25 -19.02
C PHE A 1004 -39.78 -16.59 -17.53
N VAL A 1005 -39.25 -17.76 -17.17
CA VAL A 1005 -39.06 -18.16 -15.75
C VAL A 1005 -38.15 -17.20 -14.98
N GLU A 1006 -37.31 -16.42 -15.66
CA GLU A 1006 -36.52 -15.35 -15.03
C GLU A 1006 -37.39 -14.26 -14.41
N PHE A 1007 -38.45 -13.86 -15.11
CA PHE A 1007 -39.35 -12.79 -14.66
C PHE A 1007 -40.60 -13.33 -13.97
N MET A 1008 -40.94 -14.61 -14.21
CA MET A 1008 -42.10 -15.30 -13.65
C MET A 1008 -41.68 -16.60 -12.95
N PRO A 1009 -41.17 -16.52 -11.70
CA PRO A 1009 -40.57 -17.67 -11.01
C PRO A 1009 -41.50 -18.87 -10.84
N PHE A 1010 -42.82 -18.65 -10.78
CA PHE A 1010 -43.80 -19.73 -10.63
C PHE A 1010 -43.81 -20.71 -11.81
N LEU A 1011 -43.31 -20.31 -13.00
CA LEU A 1011 -43.21 -21.19 -14.17
C LEU A 1011 -42.28 -22.38 -13.91
N GLU A 1012 -41.38 -22.30 -12.93
CA GLU A 1012 -40.51 -23.39 -12.50
C GLU A 1012 -41.29 -24.64 -12.08
N TYR A 1013 -42.47 -24.48 -11.50
CA TYR A 1013 -43.28 -25.60 -11.00
C TYR A 1013 -44.12 -26.29 -12.08
N ILE A 1014 -44.15 -25.75 -13.30
CA ILE A 1014 -44.93 -26.31 -14.41
C ILE A 1014 -44.27 -27.60 -14.92
N PRO A 1015 -44.99 -28.74 -15.01
CA PRO A 1015 -44.42 -29.98 -15.54
C PRO A 1015 -43.95 -29.84 -16.98
N GLU A 1016 -42.90 -30.58 -17.36
CA GLU A 1016 -42.33 -30.49 -18.71
C GLU A 1016 -43.31 -30.88 -19.83
N TRP A 1017 -44.25 -31.78 -19.55
CA TRP A 1017 -45.28 -32.21 -20.50
C TRP A 1017 -46.35 -31.13 -20.77
N PHE A 1018 -46.40 -30.06 -19.96
CA PHE A 1018 -47.39 -28.99 -20.11
C PHE A 1018 -47.04 -28.08 -21.31
N PRO A 1019 -48.03 -27.61 -22.10
CA PRO A 1019 -47.77 -26.69 -23.21
C PRO A 1019 -47.03 -25.43 -22.74
N GLY A 1020 -45.82 -25.20 -23.28
CA GLY A 1020 -44.93 -24.12 -22.84
C GLY A 1020 -43.85 -24.54 -21.83
N GLY A 1021 -43.82 -25.80 -21.37
CA GLY A 1021 -42.79 -26.36 -20.46
C GLY A 1021 -41.51 -26.90 -21.14
N GLY A 1022 -41.45 -26.91 -22.48
CA GLY A 1022 -40.33 -27.48 -23.24
C GLY A 1022 -38.97 -26.80 -23.05
N TRP A 1023 -38.92 -25.61 -22.43
CA TRP A 1023 -37.66 -24.95 -22.06
C TRP A 1023 -36.85 -25.71 -21.01
N LYS A 1024 -37.51 -26.58 -20.21
CA LYS A 1024 -36.83 -27.42 -19.22
C LYS A 1024 -35.88 -28.43 -19.87
N ALA A 1025 -36.21 -28.95 -21.06
CA ALA A 1025 -35.30 -29.78 -21.85
C ALA A 1025 -34.03 -29.01 -22.26
N ARG A 1026 -34.19 -27.73 -22.65
CA ARG A 1026 -33.07 -26.84 -23.00
C ARG A 1026 -32.16 -26.56 -21.80
N ILE A 1027 -32.73 -26.33 -20.61
CA ILE A 1027 -31.94 -26.17 -19.37
C ILE A 1027 -31.18 -27.46 -19.03
N ARG A 1028 -31.81 -28.64 -19.12
CA ARG A 1028 -31.10 -29.92 -18.89
C ARG A 1028 -29.93 -30.13 -19.85
N LYS A 1029 -30.10 -29.72 -21.12
CA LYS A 1029 -29.00 -29.73 -22.09
C LYS A 1029 -27.86 -28.81 -21.65
N LEU A 1030 -28.18 -27.58 -21.25
CA LEU A 1030 -27.18 -26.62 -20.74
C LEU A 1030 -26.47 -27.12 -19.48
N GLN A 1031 -27.18 -27.78 -18.56
CA GLN A 1031 -26.57 -28.41 -17.38
C GLN A 1031 -25.54 -29.48 -17.79
N GLN A 1032 -25.88 -30.31 -18.78
CA GLN A 1032 -24.96 -31.35 -19.27
C GLN A 1032 -23.76 -30.74 -19.98
N GLU A 1033 -23.95 -29.73 -20.83
CA GLU A 1033 -22.86 -29.02 -21.53
C GLU A 1033 -21.91 -28.35 -20.52
N MET A 1034 -22.45 -27.71 -19.48
CA MET A 1034 -21.66 -27.13 -18.39
C MET A 1034 -20.89 -28.19 -17.58
N HIS A 1035 -21.51 -29.34 -17.32
CA HIS A 1035 -20.85 -30.46 -16.65
C HIS A 1035 -19.68 -30.99 -17.50
N ASP A 1036 -19.91 -31.15 -18.80
CA ASP A 1036 -18.92 -31.62 -19.76
C ASP A 1036 -17.75 -30.63 -19.91
N PHE A 1037 -18.04 -29.33 -19.97
CA PHE A 1037 -17.05 -28.25 -20.05
C PHE A 1037 -16.02 -28.29 -18.92
N LEU A 1038 -16.46 -28.58 -17.69
CA LEU A 1038 -15.56 -28.59 -16.52
C LEU A 1038 -14.84 -29.93 -16.35
N ASN A 1039 -15.59 -31.03 -16.50
CA ASN A 1039 -15.11 -32.34 -16.06
C ASN A 1039 -14.33 -33.08 -17.14
N LYS A 1040 -14.62 -32.87 -18.43
CA LYS A 1040 -13.85 -33.53 -19.50
C LYS A 1040 -12.37 -33.12 -19.55
N PRO A 1041 -12.01 -31.82 -19.56
CA PRO A 1041 -10.60 -31.44 -19.52
C PRO A 1041 -9.94 -31.80 -18.17
N TYR A 1042 -10.68 -31.69 -17.06
CA TYR A 1042 -10.17 -32.11 -15.75
C TYR A 1042 -9.83 -33.60 -15.69
N ASN A 1043 -10.73 -34.47 -16.14
CA ASN A 1043 -10.51 -35.91 -16.14
C ASN A 1043 -9.39 -36.31 -17.12
N ALA A 1044 -9.30 -35.67 -18.29
CA ALA A 1044 -8.20 -35.90 -19.23
C ALA A 1044 -6.84 -35.53 -18.63
N ALA A 1045 -6.77 -34.40 -17.91
CA ALA A 1045 -5.56 -34.01 -17.18
C ALA A 1045 -5.23 -34.98 -16.03
N LEU A 1046 -6.24 -35.42 -15.29
CA LEU A 1046 -6.08 -36.41 -14.21
C LEU A 1046 -5.55 -37.74 -14.76
N GLU A 1047 -6.10 -38.24 -15.86
CA GLU A 1047 -5.63 -39.46 -16.54
C GLU A 1047 -4.18 -39.32 -17.04
N ALA A 1048 -3.82 -38.16 -17.59
CA ALA A 1048 -2.44 -37.88 -18.03
C ALA A 1048 -1.45 -37.86 -16.85
N ILE A 1049 -1.87 -37.39 -15.67
CA ILE A 1049 -1.05 -37.37 -14.45
C ILE A 1049 -0.93 -38.78 -13.83
N VAL A 1050 -2.04 -39.53 -13.78
CA VAL A 1050 -2.08 -40.88 -13.19
C VAL A 1050 -1.39 -41.92 -14.08
N GLY A 1051 -1.42 -41.74 -15.41
CA GLY A 1051 -0.72 -42.59 -16.38
C GLY A 1051 0.81 -42.57 -16.28
N PHE A 1052 1.40 -41.65 -15.51
CA PHE A 1052 2.83 -41.63 -15.22
C PHE A 1052 3.26 -42.56 -14.07
N HIS A 1053 2.33 -43.28 -13.43
CA HIS A 1053 2.58 -44.12 -12.25
C HIS A 1053 2.09 -45.58 -12.30
N PHE A 1054 1.90 -46.15 -13.49
CA PHE A 1054 1.80 -47.60 -13.69
C PHE A 1054 2.62 -48.09 -14.88
#